data_AF-A0A964Y5A9-F1
#
_entry.id   AF-A0A964Y5A9-F1
#
_cell.length_a   1.000
_cell.length_b   1.000
_cell.length_c   1.000
_cell.angle_alpha   90.00
_cell.angle_beta   90.00
_cell.angle_gamma   90.00
#
_symmetry.space_group_name_H-M   'P 1'
#
loop_
_entity.id
_entity.type
_entity.pdbx_description
1 polymer ?
#
loop_
_entity_poly.entity_id
_entity_poly.type
_entity_poly.pdbx_seq_one_letter_code
_entity_poly.pdbx_strand_id
1 'polypeptide(L)'
;MIDMLYEYFKSQNFNVKRGMNNVHFNGTMKRRFNSKGSEVYDLYQSEEVRALPFDYPIVGYSNASDFPVLTLRIWSTKDSPRNFSLQRFNAGDTGTASENTCLTDVLYPNDNHETGKRIRLKQEFLLVTASLQDIINEHLALYGDMELFADKVRIQINDTHPSLAVVELIHLLMHHHEKSFEEAIDITRSCISYTNHTVLKEALEEWNVNRMKTLLPRQYEIINKLNEYFIRQIKKKFPSQPQKIEELSFIKNEQVKMANIAIFGSHKVNGVAKLHSELLKNYVFKDFYEMYPDRFTNVTNGVTQRRWLLTCNPFLSQLISEKIGYDWILDFTKIKKFGDFAFDKETQERLLEIKKLNKKHLIDQVGPLLYERYKNQYDADYTPFLDVDALYDVQIKRIHEYKRQFMNALHILILFYELIDTNTPRATKRMFIFAGKAAPGYELAKAVITFIYCLSRAIENHPLARNHLKIAFIENYNVSKAEIIIPAADLSEQISTASTEASGTGNMKLTINGALTIGTDDGANIEMKEAVTEAFWPFSFGASAEENIQMAHNHSYQVNDLIESNPLLSRVVNALIDGSLAQTEDEKKALKFLHSSLVDGVYGSPPDRYFVLNDLMSYYQTQKKVETIFENPNLWAEFVIKNIAGMGYFSVDRSIDEYAKKIWKIEKMPMDLNQLAKVKKEYSEMDQCRIY
;
A
#
# COMPACT_ATOMS: atom_id res chain seq x y z
N MET A 1 4.42 0.97 29.34
CA MET A 1 5.63 0.17 28.98
C MET A 1 6.10 0.47 27.57
N ILE A 2 5.23 0.37 26.55
CA ILE A 2 5.57 0.73 25.16
C ILE A 2 5.90 2.23 25.00
N ASP A 3 5.15 3.15 25.62
CA ASP A 3 5.49 4.58 25.57
C ASP A 3 6.78 4.91 26.32
N MET A 4 7.07 4.14 27.38
CA MET A 4 8.32 4.23 28.14
C MET A 4 9.50 3.69 27.32
N LEU A 5 9.30 2.60 26.57
CA LEU A 5 10.25 2.08 25.60
C LEU A 5 10.42 3.05 24.43
N TYR A 6 9.36 3.67 23.94
CA TYR A 6 9.40 4.66 22.87
C TYR A 6 10.20 5.90 23.28
N GLU A 7 9.93 6.48 24.45
CA GLU A 7 10.73 7.59 24.99
C GLU A 7 12.15 7.16 25.37
N TYR A 8 12.35 5.92 25.84
CA TYR A 8 13.68 5.33 26.06
C TYR A 8 14.46 5.16 24.75
N PHE A 9 13.85 4.69 23.66
CA PHE A 9 14.53 4.54 22.35
C PHE A 9 14.69 5.86 21.60
N LYS A 10 13.88 6.87 21.92
CA LYS A 10 14.00 8.23 21.40
C LYS A 10 15.09 9.04 22.12
N SER A 11 15.26 8.81 23.42
CA SER A 11 16.30 9.44 24.26
C SER A 11 17.65 8.72 24.18
N GLN A 12 17.64 7.38 24.08
CA GLN A 12 18.82 6.62 23.72
C GLN A 12 19.01 6.77 22.22
N ASN A 13 19.90 7.68 21.82
CA ASN A 13 20.64 7.53 20.56
C ASN A 13 21.26 6.13 20.57
N PHE A 14 20.54 5.09 20.14
CA PHE A 14 21.11 3.82 19.68
C PHE A 14 21.82 4.07 18.35
N ASN A 15 22.69 5.09 18.33
CA ASN A 15 23.95 5.08 17.63
C ASN A 15 24.81 3.99 18.28
N VAL A 16 24.42 2.72 18.15
CA VAL A 16 25.46 1.71 18.03
C VAL A 16 26.25 2.21 16.84
N LYS A 17 27.47 2.69 17.06
CA LYS A 17 28.38 3.13 15.99
C LYS A 17 28.75 1.91 15.14
N ARG A 18 27.77 1.39 14.40
CA ARG A 18 27.96 0.46 13.29
C ARG A 18 28.54 1.29 12.14
N GLY A 19 29.35 0.63 11.31
CA GLY A 19 30.10 1.28 10.24
C GLY A 19 29.21 2.16 9.37
N MET A 20 29.71 3.35 9.05
CA MET A 20 29.08 4.27 8.10
C MET A 20 29.21 3.70 6.69
N ASN A 21 28.10 3.66 5.93
CA ASN A 21 28.12 3.19 4.54
C ASN A 21 28.24 4.37 3.59
N ASN A 22 29.22 4.29 2.69
CA ASN A 22 29.46 5.29 1.66
C ASN A 22 28.76 4.86 0.37
N VAL A 23 28.00 5.79 -0.20
CA VAL A 23 27.28 5.62 -1.45
C VAL A 23 27.86 6.58 -2.47
N HIS A 24 28.16 6.10 -3.67
CA HIS A 24 28.81 6.90 -4.70
C HIS A 24 27.86 7.13 -5.88
N PHE A 25 27.74 8.38 -6.30
CA PHE A 25 26.97 8.83 -7.47
C PHE A 25 27.89 9.55 -8.48
N ASN A 26 27.45 9.65 -9.73
CA ASN A 26 28.18 10.30 -10.82
C ASN A 26 29.60 9.74 -10.99
N GLY A 27 30.52 10.54 -11.53
CA GLY A 27 31.94 10.20 -11.64
C GLY A 27 32.32 9.53 -12.96
N THR A 28 33.62 9.30 -13.13
CA THR A 28 34.22 8.71 -14.32
C THR A 28 34.64 7.28 -14.02
N MET A 29 34.20 6.34 -14.84
CA MET A 29 34.56 4.93 -14.69
C MET A 29 35.92 4.61 -15.30
N LYS A 30 36.67 3.75 -14.64
CA LYS A 30 37.81 3.04 -15.22
C LYS A 30 37.56 1.55 -15.20
N ARG A 31 37.67 0.93 -16.36
CA ARG A 31 37.56 -0.53 -16.49
C ARG A 31 38.84 -1.21 -15.97
N ARG A 32 38.67 -2.25 -15.16
CA ARG A 32 39.70 -3.23 -14.80
C ARG A 32 39.13 -4.65 -14.88
N PHE A 33 39.97 -5.65 -14.66
CA PHE A 33 39.56 -7.04 -14.54
C PHE A 33 39.88 -7.53 -13.13
N ASN A 34 38.98 -8.33 -12.55
CA ASN A 34 39.24 -9.01 -11.29
C ASN A 34 40.06 -10.29 -11.52
N SER A 35 40.45 -10.98 -10.45
CA SER A 35 41.27 -12.21 -10.49
C SER A 35 40.60 -13.38 -11.24
N LYS A 36 39.28 -13.34 -11.41
CA LYS A 36 38.49 -14.31 -12.19
C LYS A 36 38.28 -13.90 -13.65
N GLY A 37 38.94 -12.83 -14.11
CA GLY A 37 38.83 -12.33 -15.48
C GLY A 37 37.50 -11.63 -15.80
N SER A 38 36.71 -11.28 -14.78
CA SER A 38 35.49 -10.50 -14.96
C SER A 38 35.79 -9.02 -14.98
N GLU A 39 35.18 -8.31 -15.93
CA GLU A 39 35.28 -6.86 -16.03
C GLU A 39 34.56 -6.19 -14.85
N VAL A 40 35.29 -5.33 -14.12
CA VAL A 40 34.77 -4.53 -13.02
C VAL A 40 35.17 -3.06 -13.21
N TYR A 41 34.48 -2.16 -12.54
CA TYR A 41 34.59 -0.71 -12.79
C TYR A 41 34.90 0.04 -11.50
N ASP A 42 36.07 0.68 -11.47
CA ASP A 42 36.41 1.65 -10.44
C ASP A 42 35.79 3.00 -10.79
N LEU A 43 35.34 3.74 -9.77
CA LEU A 43 34.71 5.03 -9.96
C LEU A 43 35.59 6.14 -9.36
N TYR A 44 35.94 7.12 -10.19
CA TYR A 44 36.75 8.27 -9.80
C TYR A 44 35.94 9.55 -9.89
N GLN A 45 36.30 10.56 -9.08
CA GLN A 45 35.63 11.86 -9.04
C GLN A 45 34.11 11.73 -8.82
N SER A 46 33.70 10.67 -8.12
CA SER A 46 32.31 10.45 -7.72
C SER A 46 31.89 11.39 -6.61
N GLU A 47 30.60 11.66 -6.54
CA GLU A 47 29.95 12.28 -5.40
C GLU A 47 29.70 11.23 -4.30
N GLU A 48 30.35 11.36 -3.15
CA GLU A 48 30.13 10.51 -1.97
C GLU A 48 28.95 11.04 -1.15
N VAL A 49 28.04 10.14 -0.77
CA VAL A 49 26.94 10.37 0.17
C VAL A 49 27.02 9.33 1.28
N ARG A 50 26.95 9.79 2.53
CA ARG A 50 26.97 8.91 3.71
C ARG A 50 25.56 8.60 4.15
N ALA A 51 25.28 7.29 4.29
CA ALA A 51 24.07 6.77 4.90
C ALA A 51 24.37 6.34 6.34
N LEU A 52 23.65 6.94 7.29
CA LEU A 52 23.76 6.64 8.72
C LEU A 52 22.61 5.72 9.15
N PRO A 53 22.88 4.61 9.85
CA PRO A 53 21.83 3.68 10.30
C PRO A 53 21.12 4.19 11.55
N PHE A 54 19.79 4.09 11.56
CA PHE A 54 18.93 4.31 12.70
C PHE A 54 18.10 3.05 12.95
N ASP A 55 18.31 2.42 14.10
CA ASP A 55 17.69 1.14 14.44
C ASP A 55 16.46 1.35 15.33
N TYR A 56 15.31 0.84 14.89
CA TYR A 56 14.06 0.81 15.65
C TYR A 56 13.71 -0.64 16.02
N PRO A 57 13.38 -0.92 17.29
CA PRO A 57 13.00 -2.26 17.70
C PRO A 57 11.58 -2.60 17.27
N ILE A 58 11.41 -3.78 16.67
CA ILE A 58 10.12 -4.39 16.34
C ILE A 58 9.88 -5.52 17.32
N VAL A 59 8.94 -5.29 18.25
CA VAL A 59 8.63 -6.21 19.35
C VAL A 59 7.58 -7.22 18.89
N GLY A 60 7.90 -8.51 18.99
CA GLY A 60 6.95 -9.60 18.75
C GLY A 60 6.00 -9.80 19.92
N TYR A 61 4.76 -10.20 19.62
CA TYR A 61 3.78 -10.54 20.66
C TYR A 61 4.09 -11.91 21.27
N SER A 62 4.00 -12.02 22.60
CA SER A 62 4.22 -13.25 23.36
C SER A 62 3.27 -13.28 24.57
N ASN A 63 2.78 -14.47 24.92
CA ASN A 63 2.06 -14.69 26.19
C ASN A 63 3.02 -14.93 27.36
N ALA A 64 4.32 -15.07 27.11
CA ALA A 64 5.35 -15.27 28.11
C ALA A 64 6.04 -13.95 28.47
N SER A 65 6.84 -13.96 29.55
CA SER A 65 7.68 -12.83 29.96
C SER A 65 8.79 -12.50 28.95
N ASP A 66 9.20 -13.49 28.15
CA ASP A 66 10.21 -13.31 27.10
C ASP A 66 9.51 -13.15 25.73
N PHE A 67 10.04 -12.25 24.90
CA PHE A 67 9.51 -11.91 23.58
C PHE A 67 10.65 -11.65 22.57
N PRO A 68 10.46 -11.97 21.29
CA PRO A 68 11.46 -11.69 20.28
C PRO A 68 11.47 -10.20 19.94
N VAL A 69 12.65 -9.66 19.66
CA VAL A 69 12.86 -8.29 19.17
C VAL A 69 13.67 -8.36 17.89
N LEU A 70 13.14 -7.78 16.82
CA LEU A 70 13.84 -7.59 15.56
C LEU A 70 14.21 -6.12 15.37
N THR A 71 15.07 -5.84 14.39
CA THR A 71 15.51 -4.48 14.07
C THR A 71 14.90 -4.02 12.75
N LEU A 72 14.25 -2.86 12.77
CA LEU A 72 13.96 -2.05 11.59
C LEU A 72 15.08 -1.01 11.45
N ARG A 73 15.92 -1.15 10.44
CA ARG A 73 16.98 -0.19 10.14
C ARG A 73 16.51 0.84 9.11
N ILE A 74 16.68 2.12 9.43
CA ILE A 74 16.35 3.25 8.56
C ILE A 74 17.64 4.02 8.26
N TRP A 75 17.87 4.39 7.00
CA TRP A 75 19.03 5.18 6.59
C TRP A 75 18.70 6.67 6.60
N SER A 76 19.55 7.48 7.22
CA SER A 76 19.48 8.95 7.18
C SER A 76 20.70 9.52 6.46
N THR A 77 20.49 10.49 5.58
CA THR A 77 21.56 11.31 5.00
C THR A 77 21.66 12.69 5.63
N LYS A 78 20.63 13.10 6.37
CA LYS A 78 20.53 14.43 6.98
C LYS A 78 21.55 14.65 8.08
N ASP A 79 21.83 13.60 8.87
CA ASP A 79 22.65 13.70 10.08
C ASP A 79 24.17 13.72 9.78
N SER A 80 24.58 13.60 8.52
CA SER A 80 25.98 13.67 8.11
C SER A 80 26.32 15.07 7.57
N PRO A 81 27.14 15.88 8.28
CA PRO A 81 27.55 17.20 7.78
C PRO A 81 28.40 17.12 6.52
N ARG A 82 29.00 15.96 6.23
CA ARG A 82 29.78 15.73 5.00
C ARG A 82 28.91 15.62 3.74
N ASN A 83 27.60 15.46 3.89
CA ASN A 83 26.68 15.45 2.76
C ASN A 83 26.38 16.89 2.28
N PHE A 84 26.75 17.93 3.02
CA PHE A 84 26.60 19.32 2.57
C PHE A 84 27.83 19.80 1.78
N SER A 85 27.60 20.33 0.58
CA SER A 85 28.68 20.86 -0.27
C SER A 85 28.92 22.36 -0.02
N LEU A 86 29.86 22.68 0.87
CA LEU A 86 30.27 24.06 1.15
C LEU A 86 30.83 24.77 -0.10
N GLN A 87 31.51 24.04 -0.98
CA GLN A 87 32.04 24.59 -2.23
C GLN A 87 30.92 25.05 -3.17
N ARG A 88 29.88 24.23 -3.38
CA ARG A 88 28.71 24.60 -4.20
C ARG A 88 27.95 25.76 -3.58
N PHE A 89 27.80 25.77 -2.25
CA PHE A 89 27.14 26.87 -1.53
C PHE A 89 27.88 28.20 -1.72
N ASN A 90 29.21 28.19 -1.53
CA ASN A 90 30.04 29.39 -1.73
C ASN A 90 30.06 29.86 -3.20
N ALA A 91 29.79 28.98 -4.15
CA ALA A 91 29.61 29.31 -5.57
C ALA A 91 28.19 29.82 -5.92
N GLY A 92 27.29 29.93 -4.94
CA GLY A 92 25.90 30.39 -5.13
C GLY A 92 24.91 29.30 -5.52
N ASP A 93 25.35 28.05 -5.70
CA ASP A 93 24.50 26.89 -6.03
C ASP A 93 23.96 26.22 -4.75
N THR A 94 23.10 26.95 -4.04
CA THR A 94 22.62 26.57 -2.71
C THR A 94 21.70 25.35 -2.72
N GLY A 95 20.90 25.16 -3.78
CA GLY A 95 20.00 24.00 -3.91
C GLY A 95 20.75 22.69 -4.09
N THR A 96 21.78 22.67 -4.93
CA THR A 96 22.61 21.47 -5.15
C THR A 96 23.56 21.22 -3.98
N ALA A 97 23.87 22.25 -3.18
CA ALA A 97 24.70 22.11 -1.99
C ALA A 97 24.05 21.26 -0.89
N SER A 98 22.72 21.27 -0.75
CA SER A 98 21.96 20.52 0.25
C SER A 98 21.27 19.26 -0.28
N GLU A 99 21.33 18.97 -1.59
CA GLU A 99 20.61 17.85 -2.21
C GLU A 99 20.87 16.52 -1.46
N ASN A 100 22.13 16.22 -1.12
CA ASN A 100 22.50 14.98 -0.44
C ASN A 100 22.00 14.91 1.01
N THR A 101 21.90 16.04 1.70
CA THR A 101 21.30 16.09 3.04
C THR A 101 19.79 15.86 3.02
N CYS A 102 19.13 16.13 1.88
CA CYS A 102 17.68 16.07 1.76
C CYS A 102 17.14 14.76 1.16
N LEU A 103 18.00 13.80 0.81
CA LEU A 103 17.57 12.51 0.23
C LEU A 103 16.62 11.75 1.16
N THR A 104 16.63 11.99 2.47
CA THR A 104 15.75 11.30 3.44
C THR A 104 14.68 12.20 4.04
N ASP A 105 14.45 13.40 3.49
CA ASP A 105 13.47 14.37 4.03
C ASP A 105 12.02 14.09 3.58
N VAL A 106 11.81 13.66 2.33
CA VAL A 106 10.48 13.49 1.73
C VAL A 106 10.35 12.13 1.06
N LEU A 107 9.34 11.37 1.47
CA LEU A 107 8.94 10.11 0.83
C LEU A 107 8.15 10.41 -0.46
N TYR A 108 8.54 9.78 -1.57
CA TYR A 108 7.96 9.97 -2.91
C TYR A 108 7.90 11.45 -3.30
N PRO A 109 9.07 12.11 -3.46
CA PRO A 109 9.10 13.49 -3.93
C PRO A 109 8.43 13.61 -5.30
N ASN A 110 7.84 14.77 -5.57
CA ASN A 110 7.21 15.05 -6.87
C ASN A 110 8.23 14.85 -8.00
N ASP A 111 7.98 13.87 -8.86
CA ASP A 111 8.85 13.46 -9.96
C ASP A 111 8.30 13.86 -11.34
N ASN A 112 7.36 14.81 -11.38
CA ASN A 112 6.89 15.44 -12.62
C ASN A 112 7.97 16.30 -13.31
N HIS A 113 9.12 16.54 -12.65
CA HIS A 113 10.24 17.30 -13.18
C HIS A 113 11.58 16.55 -12.99
N GLU A 114 12.60 16.88 -13.79
CA GLU A 114 13.87 16.16 -13.82
C GLU A 114 14.61 16.10 -12.48
N THR A 115 14.57 17.17 -11.68
CA THR A 115 15.16 17.19 -10.33
C THR A 115 14.52 16.13 -9.42
N GLY A 116 13.19 15.97 -9.49
CA GLY A 116 12.47 15.00 -8.66
C GLY A 116 12.77 13.57 -9.08
N LYS A 117 12.80 13.31 -10.39
CA LYS A 117 13.23 12.03 -10.96
C LYS A 117 14.67 11.67 -10.54
N ARG A 118 15.59 12.65 -10.57
CA ARG A 118 16.97 12.46 -10.12
C ARG A 118 17.03 12.10 -8.64
N ILE A 119 16.35 12.87 -7.77
CA ILE A 119 16.34 12.62 -6.32
C ILE A 119 15.76 11.24 -6.01
N ARG A 120 14.64 10.87 -6.65
CA ARG A 120 14.01 9.56 -6.46
C ARG A 120 14.95 8.40 -6.82
N LEU A 121 15.65 8.47 -7.96
CA LEU A 121 16.66 7.46 -8.30
C LEU A 121 17.84 7.43 -7.31
N LYS A 122 18.26 8.59 -6.78
CA LYS A 122 19.27 8.65 -5.70
C LYS A 122 18.77 7.99 -4.41
N GLN A 123 17.52 8.23 -4.02
CA GLN A 123 16.89 7.64 -2.84
C GLN A 123 16.86 6.10 -2.93
N GLU A 124 16.41 5.57 -4.07
CA GLU A 124 16.31 4.13 -4.32
C GLU A 124 17.68 3.46 -4.29
N PHE A 125 18.67 4.03 -4.99
CA PHE A 125 20.02 3.47 -4.99
C PHE A 125 20.71 3.59 -3.63
N LEU A 126 20.51 4.70 -2.91
CA LEU A 126 21.01 4.88 -1.55
C LEU A 126 20.51 3.77 -0.62
N LEU A 127 19.19 3.51 -0.62
CA LEU A 127 18.58 2.43 0.16
C LEU A 127 19.22 1.08 -0.20
N VAL A 128 19.36 0.78 -1.49
CA VAL A 128 19.90 -0.48 -1.98
C VAL A 128 21.34 -0.69 -1.54
N THR A 129 22.26 0.22 -1.88
CA THR A 129 23.69 -0.01 -1.66
C THR A 129 24.05 0.05 -0.18
N ALA A 130 23.44 0.96 0.61
CA ALA A 130 23.67 1.01 2.05
C ALA A 130 23.21 -0.27 2.74
N SER A 131 22.05 -0.81 2.35
CA SER A 131 21.51 -2.05 2.93
C SER A 131 22.35 -3.27 2.52
N LEU A 132 22.79 -3.36 1.26
CA LEU A 132 23.62 -4.48 0.81
C LEU A 132 25.01 -4.49 1.44
N GLN A 133 25.65 -3.33 1.56
CA GLN A 133 26.94 -3.21 2.27
C GLN A 133 26.81 -3.66 3.72
N ASP A 134 25.75 -3.24 4.41
CA ASP A 134 25.46 -3.65 5.78
C ASP A 134 25.22 -5.17 5.93
N ILE A 135 24.40 -5.76 5.05
CA ILE A 135 24.15 -7.22 5.01
C ILE A 135 25.45 -8.00 4.77
N ILE A 136 26.29 -7.55 3.83
CA ILE A 136 27.57 -8.20 3.52
C ILE A 136 28.53 -8.08 4.71
N ASN A 137 28.63 -6.90 5.33
CA ASN A 137 29.50 -6.69 6.49
C ASN A 137 29.07 -7.57 7.68
N GLU A 138 27.78 -7.69 7.94
CA GLU A 138 27.26 -8.57 9.00
C GLU A 138 27.52 -10.05 8.68
N HIS A 139 27.36 -10.47 7.41
CA HIS A 139 27.71 -11.81 6.98
C HIS A 139 29.20 -12.12 7.19
N LEU A 140 30.09 -11.24 6.73
CA LEU A 140 31.53 -11.42 6.86
C LEU A 140 31.98 -11.43 8.33
N ALA A 141 31.36 -10.61 9.18
CA ALA A 141 31.65 -10.62 10.62
C ALA A 141 31.29 -11.96 11.29
N LEU A 142 30.26 -12.65 10.79
CA LEU A 142 29.78 -13.92 11.33
C LEU A 142 30.46 -15.15 10.72
N TYR A 143 30.77 -15.12 9.42
CA TYR A 143 31.19 -16.30 8.65
C TYR A 143 32.59 -16.17 8.03
N GLY A 144 33.18 -14.98 8.00
CA GLY A 144 34.56 -14.74 7.54
C GLY A 144 34.74 -14.62 6.02
N ASP A 145 33.90 -15.27 5.21
CA ASP A 145 33.94 -15.22 3.74
C ASP A 145 32.55 -15.14 3.10
N MET A 146 32.48 -15.31 1.77
CA MET A 146 31.24 -15.23 0.99
C MET A 146 30.72 -16.59 0.51
N GLU A 147 31.32 -17.71 0.93
CA GLU A 147 30.93 -19.04 0.46
C GLU A 147 29.50 -19.40 0.89
N LEU A 148 29.14 -19.06 2.13
CA LEU A 148 27.83 -19.33 2.72
C LEU A 148 26.81 -18.20 2.48
N PHE A 149 27.13 -17.18 1.70
CA PHE A 149 26.26 -16.01 1.55
C PHE A 149 24.87 -16.38 1.05
N ALA A 150 24.81 -17.21 -0.01
CA ALA A 150 23.56 -17.69 -0.58
C ALA A 150 22.79 -18.69 0.30
N ASP A 151 23.40 -19.23 1.35
CA ASP A 151 22.71 -20.11 2.30
C ASP A 151 22.19 -19.36 3.52
N LYS A 152 22.78 -18.20 3.83
CA LYS A 152 22.49 -17.43 5.06
C LYS A 152 21.69 -16.16 4.82
N VAL A 153 21.64 -15.66 3.58
CA VAL A 153 21.02 -14.35 3.27
C VAL A 153 19.83 -14.50 2.33
N ARG A 154 18.70 -13.91 2.71
CA ARG A 154 17.49 -13.77 1.88
C ARG A 154 17.08 -12.32 1.83
N ILE A 155 16.83 -11.81 0.63
CA ILE A 155 16.48 -10.40 0.36
C ILE A 155 15.16 -10.39 -0.40
N GLN A 156 14.15 -9.74 0.18
CA GLN A 156 12.86 -9.53 -0.49
C GLN A 156 12.79 -8.11 -1.05
N ILE A 157 12.66 -8.00 -2.36
CA ILE A 157 12.35 -6.77 -3.07
C ILE A 157 10.83 -6.60 -3.08
N ASN A 158 10.32 -5.51 -2.49
CA ASN A 158 8.90 -5.16 -2.52
C ASN A 158 8.68 -4.02 -3.52
N ASP A 159 7.88 -4.28 -4.56
CA ASP A 159 7.75 -3.44 -5.76
C ASP A 159 9.08 -3.16 -6.47
N THR A 160 9.08 -2.26 -7.45
CA THR A 160 10.26 -2.02 -8.29
C THR A 160 11.32 -1.13 -7.65
N HIS A 161 11.01 -0.41 -6.56
CA HIS A 161 11.91 0.59 -5.96
C HIS A 161 13.31 0.04 -5.60
N PRO A 162 13.47 -1.16 -5.01
CA PRO A 162 14.77 -1.74 -4.71
C PRO A 162 15.31 -2.65 -5.82
N SER A 163 14.81 -2.58 -7.07
CA SER A 163 15.23 -3.47 -8.16
C SER A 163 16.73 -3.39 -8.47
N LEU A 164 17.35 -2.23 -8.21
CA LEU A 164 18.80 -2.06 -8.33
C LEU A 164 19.60 -2.97 -7.38
N ALA A 165 18.98 -3.60 -6.37
CA ALA A 165 19.65 -4.57 -5.51
C ALA A 165 20.22 -5.75 -6.29
N VAL A 166 19.57 -6.16 -7.40
CA VAL A 166 20.10 -7.18 -8.30
C VAL A 166 21.44 -6.74 -8.90
N VAL A 167 21.48 -5.52 -9.43
CA VAL A 167 22.64 -4.98 -10.14
C VAL A 167 23.77 -4.67 -9.17
N GLU A 168 23.43 -4.09 -8.02
CA GLU A 168 24.42 -3.69 -7.02
C GLU A 168 25.01 -4.90 -6.27
N LEU A 169 24.23 -5.95 -5.99
CA LEU A 169 24.80 -7.16 -5.38
C LEU A 169 25.78 -7.85 -6.32
N ILE A 170 25.45 -7.96 -7.62
CA ILE A 170 26.38 -8.46 -8.65
C ILE A 170 27.65 -7.62 -8.67
N HIS A 171 27.49 -6.28 -8.66
CA HIS A 171 28.62 -5.37 -8.59
C HIS A 171 29.53 -5.66 -7.39
N LEU A 172 28.98 -5.69 -6.17
CA LEU A 172 29.74 -5.84 -4.93
C LEU A 172 30.47 -7.20 -4.90
N LEU A 173 29.79 -8.28 -5.32
CA LEU A 173 30.36 -9.62 -5.41
C LEU A 173 31.56 -9.69 -6.36
N MET A 174 31.45 -9.09 -7.54
CA MET A 174 32.55 -9.10 -8.52
C MET A 174 33.71 -8.19 -8.11
N HIS A 175 33.39 -7.00 -7.60
CA HIS A 175 34.35 -5.92 -7.40
C HIS A 175 35.14 -6.05 -6.09
N HIS A 176 34.49 -6.49 -5.01
CA HIS A 176 35.08 -6.58 -3.67
C HIS A 176 35.32 -8.02 -3.21
N HIS A 177 34.63 -9.01 -3.79
CA HIS A 177 34.71 -10.41 -3.37
C HIS A 177 35.18 -11.34 -4.49
N GLU A 178 35.74 -10.78 -5.56
CA GLU A 178 36.46 -11.51 -6.61
C GLU A 178 35.66 -12.68 -7.22
N LYS A 179 34.33 -12.55 -7.30
CA LYS A 179 33.46 -13.51 -8.00
C LYS A 179 33.49 -13.27 -9.51
N SER A 180 33.36 -14.35 -10.28
CA SER A 180 33.07 -14.22 -11.72
C SER A 180 31.68 -13.65 -11.95
N PHE A 181 31.44 -13.12 -13.16
CA PHE A 181 30.14 -12.57 -13.54
C PHE A 181 29.00 -13.61 -13.39
N GLU A 182 29.24 -14.84 -13.82
CA GLU A 182 28.28 -15.94 -13.71
C GLU A 182 28.03 -16.35 -12.24
N GLU A 183 29.08 -16.51 -11.43
CA GLU A 183 28.93 -16.80 -9.99
C GLU A 183 28.15 -15.68 -9.28
N ALA A 184 28.42 -14.42 -9.60
CA ALA A 184 27.75 -13.28 -9.00
C ALA A 184 26.25 -13.26 -9.35
N ILE A 185 25.88 -13.60 -10.59
CA ILE A 185 24.48 -13.75 -11.02
C ILE A 185 23.79 -14.87 -10.23
N ASP A 186 24.44 -16.02 -10.07
CA ASP A 186 23.83 -17.18 -9.41
C ASP A 186 23.65 -16.98 -7.90
N ILE A 187 24.64 -16.37 -7.22
CA ILE A 187 24.51 -15.96 -5.82
C ILE A 187 23.36 -14.94 -5.67
N THR A 188 23.36 -13.90 -6.51
CA THR A 188 22.34 -12.84 -6.47
C THR A 188 20.94 -13.42 -6.64
N ARG A 189 20.76 -14.31 -7.63
CA ARG A 189 19.47 -14.95 -7.90
C ARG A 189 19.00 -15.80 -6.73
N SER A 190 19.92 -16.52 -6.08
CA SER A 190 19.62 -17.37 -4.93
C SER A 190 19.22 -16.56 -3.69
N CYS A 191 19.77 -15.36 -3.52
CA CYS A 191 19.44 -14.49 -2.38
C CYS A 191 18.15 -13.70 -2.58
N ILE A 192 17.85 -13.25 -3.81
CA ILE A 192 16.81 -12.24 -4.07
C ILE A 192 15.48 -12.87 -4.49
N SER A 193 14.38 -12.33 -3.96
CA SER A 193 13.00 -12.58 -4.39
C SER A 193 12.25 -11.26 -4.63
N TYR A 194 11.21 -11.28 -5.46
CA TYR A 194 10.45 -10.09 -5.85
C TYR A 194 8.95 -10.24 -5.58
N THR A 195 8.37 -9.33 -4.82
CA THR A 195 6.91 -9.18 -4.68
C THR A 195 6.45 -7.99 -5.50
N ASN A 196 5.46 -8.20 -6.36
CA ASN A 196 4.80 -7.13 -7.11
C ASN A 196 3.45 -6.78 -6.46
N HIS A 197 3.13 -5.48 -6.37
CA HIS A 197 1.88 -4.96 -5.80
C HIS A 197 1.02 -4.16 -6.81
N THR A 198 1.26 -4.28 -8.11
CA THR A 198 0.50 -3.54 -9.13
C THR A 198 0.30 -4.35 -10.42
N VAL A 199 -0.93 -4.28 -10.93
CA VAL A 199 -1.31 -4.81 -12.26
C VAL A 199 -1.22 -3.77 -13.37
N LEU A 200 -1.12 -2.48 -13.00
CA LEU A 200 -1.03 -1.37 -13.93
C LEU A 200 0.37 -1.31 -14.51
N LYS A 201 0.50 -1.55 -15.84
CA LYS A 201 1.79 -1.54 -16.54
C LYS A 201 2.46 -0.17 -16.46
N GLU A 202 1.68 0.89 -16.50
CA GLU A 202 2.15 2.27 -16.35
C GLU A 202 2.70 2.60 -14.95
N ALA A 203 2.40 1.77 -13.95
CA ALA A 203 2.96 1.90 -12.60
C ALA A 203 4.26 1.10 -12.43
N LEU A 204 4.67 0.30 -13.43
CA LEU A 204 5.95 -0.38 -13.42
C LEU A 204 7.05 0.62 -13.77
N GLU A 205 8.01 0.77 -12.87
CA GLU A 205 9.00 1.83 -12.95
C GLU A 205 9.98 1.63 -14.11
N GLU A 206 10.20 2.72 -14.84
CA GLU A 206 11.16 2.83 -15.93
C GLU A 206 12.05 4.07 -15.75
N TRP A 207 13.34 3.91 -15.98
CA TRP A 207 14.32 4.99 -15.84
C TRP A 207 15.00 5.32 -17.17
N ASN A 208 15.05 6.60 -17.52
CA ASN A 208 15.74 7.03 -18.73
C ASN A 208 17.23 6.64 -18.68
N VAL A 209 17.71 6.05 -19.79
CA VAL A 209 19.07 5.53 -19.93
C VAL A 209 20.12 6.61 -19.70
N ASN A 210 19.95 7.84 -20.20
CA ASN A 210 20.93 8.91 -20.02
C ASN A 210 21.02 9.35 -18.55
N ARG A 211 19.89 9.37 -17.83
CA ARG A 211 19.87 9.65 -16.39
C ARG A 211 20.65 8.59 -15.63
N MET A 212 20.40 7.31 -15.92
CA MET A 212 21.10 6.20 -15.27
C MET A 212 22.60 6.20 -15.62
N LYS A 213 22.98 6.41 -16.89
CA LYS A 213 24.38 6.56 -17.32
C LYS A 213 25.11 7.67 -16.57
N THR A 214 24.45 8.81 -16.38
CA THR A 214 25.08 9.97 -15.74
C THR A 214 25.21 9.75 -14.23
N LEU A 215 24.12 9.32 -13.59
CA LEU A 215 24.05 9.26 -12.14
C LEU A 215 24.68 7.98 -11.57
N LEU A 216 24.51 6.85 -12.27
CA LEU A 216 24.92 5.51 -11.84
C LEU A 216 25.67 4.80 -13.00
N PRO A 217 26.78 5.37 -13.49
CA PRO A 217 27.46 4.89 -14.70
C PRO A 217 27.87 3.42 -14.60
N ARG A 218 28.33 2.99 -13.42
CA ARG A 218 28.76 1.61 -13.14
C ARG A 218 27.61 0.62 -13.20
N GLN A 219 26.50 0.96 -12.57
CA GLN A 219 25.30 0.12 -12.56
C GLN A 219 24.72 0.01 -13.97
N TYR A 220 24.73 1.10 -14.73
CA TYR A 220 24.29 1.07 -16.12
C TYR A 220 25.11 0.09 -16.98
N GLU A 221 26.43 0.09 -16.88
CA GLU A 221 27.28 -0.86 -17.62
C GLU A 221 27.00 -2.31 -17.26
N ILE A 222 26.76 -2.59 -15.97
CA ILE A 222 26.37 -3.92 -15.50
C ILE A 222 24.99 -4.30 -16.04
N ILE A 223 24.02 -3.38 -16.06
CA ILE A 223 22.70 -3.60 -16.67
C ILE A 223 22.83 -3.93 -18.15
N ASN A 224 23.67 -3.22 -18.89
CA ASN A 224 23.88 -3.47 -20.31
C ASN A 224 24.44 -4.89 -20.55
N LYS A 225 25.45 -5.30 -19.78
CA LYS A 225 26.01 -6.66 -19.84
C LYS A 225 25.00 -7.74 -19.47
N LEU A 226 24.23 -7.51 -18.41
CA LEU A 226 23.17 -8.43 -17.99
C LEU A 226 22.09 -8.54 -19.07
N ASN A 227 21.74 -7.44 -19.73
CA ASN A 227 20.79 -7.43 -20.83
C ASN A 227 21.30 -8.27 -22.01
N GLU A 228 22.55 -8.09 -22.45
CA GLU A 228 23.16 -8.91 -23.50
C GLU A 228 23.19 -10.40 -23.12
N TYR A 229 23.59 -10.69 -21.88
CA TYR A 229 23.60 -12.04 -21.33
C TYR A 229 22.19 -12.67 -21.35
N PHE A 230 21.16 -11.92 -20.95
CA PHE A 230 19.78 -12.42 -20.93
C PHE A 230 19.20 -12.56 -22.35
N ILE A 231 19.48 -11.64 -23.27
CA ILE A 231 19.09 -11.74 -24.69
C ILE A 231 19.61 -13.03 -25.32
N ARG A 232 20.84 -13.46 -25.01
CA ARG A 232 21.36 -14.76 -25.47
C ARG A 232 20.52 -15.93 -24.96
N GLN A 233 20.06 -15.88 -23.72
CA GLN A 233 19.16 -16.92 -23.18
C GLN A 233 17.78 -16.90 -23.84
N ILE A 234 17.22 -15.71 -24.08
CA ILE A 234 15.93 -15.53 -24.76
C ILE A 234 16.02 -16.11 -26.17
N LYS A 235 17.05 -15.76 -26.95
CA LYS A 235 17.28 -16.30 -28.31
C LYS A 235 17.42 -17.82 -28.32
N LYS A 236 18.06 -18.39 -27.30
CA LYS A 236 18.21 -19.85 -27.16
C LYS A 236 16.86 -20.53 -26.87
N LYS A 237 16.02 -19.95 -26.01
CA LYS A 237 14.72 -20.53 -25.63
C LYS A 237 13.64 -20.30 -26.69
N PHE A 238 13.66 -19.15 -27.35
CA PHE A 238 12.65 -18.70 -28.30
C PHE A 238 13.27 -18.25 -29.64
N PRO A 239 13.92 -19.16 -30.40
CA PRO A 239 14.67 -18.80 -31.61
C PRO A 239 13.83 -18.16 -32.72
N SER A 240 12.53 -18.43 -32.77
CA SER A 240 11.60 -17.95 -33.80
C SER A 240 10.63 -16.85 -33.32
N GLN A 241 10.89 -16.24 -32.16
CA GLN A 241 9.99 -15.23 -31.58
C GLN A 241 10.76 -13.96 -31.17
N PRO A 242 11.26 -13.17 -32.15
CA PRO A 242 12.06 -11.98 -31.87
C PRO A 242 11.34 -10.94 -31.01
N GLN A 243 10.01 -10.87 -31.06
CA GLN A 243 9.20 -9.99 -30.22
C GLN A 243 9.43 -10.21 -28.72
N LYS A 244 9.76 -11.43 -28.28
CA LYS A 244 10.06 -11.72 -26.87
C LYS A 244 11.34 -11.02 -26.39
N ILE A 245 12.28 -10.74 -27.29
CA ILE A 245 13.48 -9.97 -26.95
C ILE A 245 13.05 -8.57 -26.53
N GLU A 246 12.14 -7.94 -27.26
CA GLU A 246 11.68 -6.58 -26.98
C GLU A 246 10.94 -6.47 -25.64
N GLU A 247 10.09 -7.46 -25.33
CA GLU A 247 9.31 -7.45 -24.09
C GLU A 247 10.15 -7.78 -22.85
N LEU A 248 11.07 -8.74 -22.96
CA LEU A 248 11.90 -9.22 -21.83
C LEU A 248 13.17 -8.40 -21.59
N SER A 249 13.65 -7.63 -22.57
CA SER A 249 14.88 -6.84 -22.43
C SER A 249 14.80 -5.86 -21.26
N PHE A 250 15.94 -5.57 -20.63
CA PHE A 250 16.04 -4.55 -19.59
C PHE A 250 16.05 -3.14 -20.15
N ILE A 251 16.41 -2.98 -21.43
CA ILE A 251 16.51 -1.68 -22.10
C ILE A 251 15.61 -1.69 -23.34
N LYS A 252 14.68 -0.73 -23.43
CA LYS A 252 13.79 -0.50 -24.58
C LYS A 252 13.50 1.00 -24.68
N ASN A 253 13.49 1.57 -25.89
CA ASN A 253 13.11 2.97 -26.14
C ASN A 253 13.79 4.00 -25.21
N GLU A 254 15.11 3.86 -25.00
CA GLU A 254 15.89 4.69 -24.06
C GLU A 254 15.43 4.64 -22.59
N GLN A 255 14.68 3.60 -22.21
CA GLN A 255 14.24 3.33 -20.84
C GLN A 255 14.83 2.03 -20.32
N VAL A 256 15.12 2.01 -19.03
CA VAL A 256 15.54 0.84 -18.25
C VAL A 256 14.34 0.32 -17.47
N LYS A 257 13.91 -0.91 -17.76
CA LYS A 257 12.72 -1.55 -17.18
C LYS A 257 13.05 -2.23 -15.85
N MET A 258 12.67 -1.62 -14.73
CA MET A 258 13.09 -2.09 -13.40
C MET A 258 12.43 -3.41 -13.00
N ALA A 259 11.16 -3.61 -13.34
CA ALA A 259 10.46 -4.87 -13.11
C ALA A 259 11.16 -6.05 -13.82
N ASN A 260 11.68 -5.85 -15.03
CA ASN A 260 12.37 -6.88 -15.80
C ASN A 260 13.68 -7.29 -15.10
N ILE A 261 14.42 -6.32 -14.56
CA ILE A 261 15.64 -6.55 -13.78
C ILE A 261 15.31 -7.34 -12.50
N ALA A 262 14.29 -6.93 -11.75
CA ALA A 262 13.86 -7.60 -10.53
C ALA A 262 13.47 -9.07 -10.79
N ILE A 263 12.67 -9.33 -11.84
CA ILE A 263 12.25 -10.69 -12.19
C ILE A 263 13.44 -11.56 -12.61
N PHE A 264 14.34 -11.04 -13.44
CA PHE A 264 15.53 -11.78 -13.88
C PHE A 264 16.42 -12.19 -12.70
N GLY A 265 16.67 -11.23 -11.80
CA GLY A 265 17.53 -11.37 -10.64
C GLY A 265 16.91 -12.10 -9.45
N SER A 266 15.66 -12.55 -9.55
CA SER A 266 14.97 -13.23 -8.46
C SER A 266 14.82 -14.73 -8.71
N HIS A 267 14.93 -15.56 -7.65
CA HIS A 267 14.56 -16.98 -7.71
C HIS A 267 13.05 -17.22 -7.56
N LYS A 268 12.32 -16.28 -6.92
CA LYS A 268 10.86 -16.30 -6.82
C LYS A 268 10.27 -14.92 -7.09
N VAL A 269 9.12 -14.92 -7.75
CA VAL A 269 8.28 -13.75 -8.02
C VAL A 269 6.89 -14.05 -7.48
N ASN A 270 6.29 -13.15 -6.71
CA ASN A 270 4.95 -13.38 -6.19
C ASN A 270 4.02 -12.17 -6.32
N GLY A 271 2.74 -12.47 -6.55
CA GLY A 271 1.65 -11.53 -6.32
C GLY A 271 1.14 -11.59 -4.87
N VAL A 272 0.20 -10.71 -4.57
CA VAL A 272 -0.32 -10.44 -3.22
C VAL A 272 -1.78 -10.83 -2.99
N ALA A 273 -2.39 -11.45 -3.99
CA ALA A 273 -3.70 -12.08 -3.97
C ALA A 273 -3.75 -13.12 -5.10
N LYS A 274 -4.68 -14.07 -5.03
CA LYS A 274 -4.78 -15.15 -6.03
C LYS A 274 -5.06 -14.60 -7.43
N LEU A 275 -6.13 -13.80 -7.60
CA LEU A 275 -6.48 -13.17 -8.88
C LEU A 275 -5.32 -12.31 -9.40
N HIS A 276 -4.71 -11.52 -8.53
CA HIS A 276 -3.55 -10.71 -8.87
C HIS A 276 -2.40 -11.54 -9.46
N SER A 277 -2.06 -12.66 -8.81
CA SER A 277 -1.01 -13.55 -9.28
C SER A 277 -1.34 -14.18 -10.64
N GLU A 278 -2.61 -14.47 -10.92
CA GLU A 278 -3.04 -14.94 -12.24
C GLU A 278 -2.96 -13.83 -13.30
N LEU A 279 -3.34 -12.59 -12.95
CA LEU A 279 -3.19 -11.43 -13.84
C LEU A 279 -1.73 -11.19 -14.20
N LEU A 280 -0.81 -11.34 -13.23
CA LEU A 280 0.62 -11.24 -13.48
C LEU A 280 1.12 -12.28 -14.47
N LYS A 281 0.69 -13.55 -14.33
CA LYS A 281 1.13 -14.64 -15.22
C LYS A 281 0.53 -14.52 -16.62
N ASN A 282 -0.71 -14.08 -16.74
CA ASN A 282 -1.45 -14.16 -18.00
C ASN A 282 -1.37 -12.87 -18.84
N TYR A 283 -1.18 -11.70 -18.21
CA TYR A 283 -1.27 -10.40 -18.90
C TYR A 283 -0.05 -9.49 -18.68
N VAL A 284 0.44 -9.35 -17.44
CA VAL A 284 1.49 -8.37 -17.12
C VAL A 284 2.89 -8.90 -17.45
N PHE A 285 3.21 -10.09 -16.96
CA PHE A 285 4.52 -10.73 -17.06
C PHE A 285 4.46 -12.06 -17.83
N LYS A 286 3.54 -12.16 -18.79
CA LYS A 286 3.32 -13.38 -19.58
C LYS A 286 4.60 -13.95 -20.17
N ASP A 287 5.40 -13.13 -20.83
CA ASP A 287 6.65 -13.59 -21.43
C ASP A 287 7.67 -14.06 -20.39
N PHE A 288 7.71 -13.46 -19.21
CA PHE A 288 8.55 -13.91 -18.10
C PHE A 288 8.05 -15.20 -17.49
N TYR A 289 6.73 -15.39 -17.39
CA TYR A 289 6.13 -16.63 -16.94
C TYR A 289 6.45 -17.77 -17.91
N GLU A 290 6.37 -17.53 -19.22
CA GLU A 290 6.80 -18.51 -20.23
C GLU A 290 8.32 -18.77 -20.17
N MET A 291 9.14 -17.76 -19.81
CA MET A 291 10.59 -17.93 -19.63
C MET A 291 10.92 -18.73 -18.36
N TYR A 292 10.22 -18.49 -17.24
CA TYR A 292 10.54 -19.03 -15.92
C TYR A 292 9.28 -19.41 -15.11
N PRO A 293 8.50 -20.42 -15.53
CA PRO A 293 7.20 -20.71 -14.92
C PRO A 293 7.30 -21.05 -13.44
N ASP A 294 8.34 -21.80 -13.04
CA ASP A 294 8.54 -22.26 -11.66
C ASP A 294 8.89 -21.13 -10.67
N ARG A 295 9.18 -19.91 -11.15
CA ARG A 295 9.51 -18.77 -10.28
C ARG A 295 8.25 -18.07 -9.75
N PHE A 296 7.12 -18.16 -10.45
CA PHE A 296 5.92 -17.43 -10.10
C PHE A 296 5.11 -18.17 -9.02
N THR A 297 4.76 -17.46 -7.95
CA THR A 297 3.96 -17.97 -6.83
C THR A 297 2.96 -16.91 -6.35
N ASN A 298 2.17 -17.23 -5.35
CA ASN A 298 1.26 -16.31 -4.65
C ASN A 298 1.52 -16.36 -3.15
N VAL A 299 1.49 -15.20 -2.51
CA VAL A 299 1.29 -15.09 -1.06
C VAL A 299 0.26 -14.00 -0.82
N THR A 300 -0.96 -14.41 -0.45
CA THR A 300 -2.03 -13.45 -0.16
C THR A 300 -1.65 -12.61 1.06
N ASN A 301 -1.85 -11.30 0.98
CA ASN A 301 -1.62 -10.38 2.09
C ASN A 301 -2.40 -10.77 3.37
N GLY A 302 -1.97 -10.18 4.48
CA GLY A 302 -2.65 -10.27 5.75
C GLY A 302 -2.37 -9.06 6.63
N VAL A 303 -3.11 -8.95 7.72
CA VAL A 303 -2.94 -7.87 8.72
C VAL A 303 -2.70 -8.46 10.10
N THR A 304 -1.97 -7.73 10.95
CA THR A 304 -1.78 -8.16 12.34
C THR A 304 -3.04 -7.92 13.16
N GLN A 305 -3.62 -8.99 13.69
CA GLN A 305 -4.74 -8.95 14.63
C GLN A 305 -4.38 -8.27 15.96
N ARG A 306 -3.08 -8.10 16.26
CA ARG A 306 -2.63 -7.44 17.48
C ARG A 306 -2.91 -5.94 17.44
N ARG A 307 -2.50 -5.25 16.37
CA ARG A 307 -2.80 -3.82 16.21
C ARG A 307 -4.27 -3.60 15.83
N TRP A 308 -4.73 -4.34 14.82
CA TRP A 308 -5.99 -4.05 14.12
C TRP A 308 -7.21 -4.73 14.72
N LEU A 309 -7.11 -5.38 15.88
CA LEU A 309 -8.26 -5.88 16.63
C LEU A 309 -7.99 -5.73 18.13
N LEU A 310 -6.95 -6.41 18.63
CA LEU A 310 -6.62 -6.43 20.07
C LEU A 310 -6.39 -5.02 20.65
N THR A 311 -5.59 -4.19 19.99
CA THR A 311 -5.28 -2.83 20.47
C THR A 311 -6.34 -1.81 20.09
N CYS A 312 -6.74 -1.72 18.82
CA CYS A 312 -7.64 -0.65 18.38
C CYS A 312 -9.10 -0.87 18.77
N ASN A 313 -9.51 -2.09 19.10
CA ASN A 313 -10.89 -2.41 19.48
C ASN A 313 -10.91 -3.35 20.70
N PRO A 314 -10.53 -2.81 21.88
CA PRO A 314 -10.37 -3.62 23.09
C PRO A 314 -11.69 -4.24 23.55
N PHE A 315 -12.82 -3.54 23.35
CA PHE A 315 -14.14 -4.05 23.72
C PHE A 315 -14.55 -5.28 22.89
N LEU A 316 -14.39 -5.23 21.56
CA LEU A 316 -14.67 -6.38 20.71
C LEU A 316 -13.71 -7.54 21.00
N SER A 317 -12.43 -7.23 21.22
CA SER A 317 -11.42 -8.23 21.55
C SER A 317 -11.72 -8.96 22.85
N GLN A 318 -12.24 -8.25 23.85
CA GLN A 318 -12.69 -8.83 25.10
C GLN A 318 -13.92 -9.72 24.90
N LEU A 319 -14.93 -9.26 24.14
CA LEU A 319 -16.11 -10.08 23.80
C LEU A 319 -15.71 -11.39 23.10
N ILE A 320 -14.82 -11.32 22.11
CA ILE A 320 -14.30 -12.51 21.43
C ILE A 320 -13.60 -13.42 22.44
N SER A 321 -12.72 -12.87 23.27
CA SER A 321 -11.94 -13.67 24.23
C SER A 321 -12.80 -14.34 25.30
N GLU A 322 -13.90 -13.72 25.73
CA GLU A 322 -14.88 -14.33 26.63
C GLU A 322 -15.58 -15.54 26.00
N LYS A 323 -15.86 -15.47 24.70
CA LYS A 323 -16.58 -16.54 23.97
C LYS A 323 -15.66 -17.68 23.53
N ILE A 324 -14.42 -17.41 23.15
CA ILE A 324 -13.52 -18.41 22.53
C ILE A 324 -12.13 -18.54 23.18
N GLY A 325 -11.84 -17.82 24.27
CA GLY A 325 -10.53 -17.76 24.92
C GLY A 325 -9.53 -16.83 24.22
N TYR A 326 -8.30 -16.70 24.74
CA TYR A 326 -7.29 -15.75 24.25
C TYR A 326 -6.37 -16.29 23.14
N ASP A 327 -6.48 -17.57 22.79
CA ASP A 327 -5.58 -18.22 21.85
C ASP A 327 -5.62 -17.62 20.43
N TRP A 328 -6.72 -16.96 20.05
CA TRP A 328 -6.88 -16.34 18.73
C TRP A 328 -5.83 -15.25 18.47
N ILE A 329 -5.23 -14.69 19.52
CA ILE A 329 -4.24 -13.62 19.38
C ILE A 329 -2.95 -14.14 18.74
N LEU A 330 -2.52 -15.36 19.06
CA LEU A 330 -1.35 -16.01 18.47
C LEU A 330 -1.69 -16.92 17.28
N ASP A 331 -2.89 -17.50 17.28
CA ASP A 331 -3.41 -18.34 16.21
C ASP A 331 -4.77 -17.83 15.74
N PHE A 332 -4.74 -16.91 14.79
CA PHE A 332 -5.95 -16.24 14.33
C PHE A 332 -6.94 -17.19 13.63
N THR A 333 -6.53 -18.41 13.25
CA THR A 333 -7.46 -19.40 12.68
C THR A 333 -8.55 -19.80 13.68
N LYS A 334 -8.30 -19.66 14.99
CA LYS A 334 -9.27 -19.92 16.06
C LYS A 334 -10.43 -18.94 16.09
N ILE A 335 -10.33 -17.78 15.43
CA ILE A 335 -11.44 -16.80 15.33
C ILE A 335 -12.70 -17.41 14.70
N LYS A 336 -12.54 -18.46 13.90
CA LYS A 336 -13.66 -19.22 13.30
C LYS A 336 -14.70 -19.67 14.31
N LYS A 337 -14.30 -20.01 15.54
CA LYS A 337 -15.20 -20.43 16.62
C LYS A 337 -16.17 -19.32 17.05
N PHE A 338 -15.83 -18.05 16.83
CA PHE A 338 -16.73 -16.94 17.14
C PHE A 338 -18.02 -17.01 16.30
N GLY A 339 -17.95 -17.64 15.12
CA GLY A 339 -19.09 -17.86 14.23
C GLY A 339 -20.20 -18.76 14.82
N ASP A 340 -19.91 -19.54 15.85
CA ASP A 340 -20.90 -20.39 16.53
C ASP A 340 -21.89 -19.55 17.36
N PHE A 341 -21.53 -18.31 17.68
CA PHE A 341 -22.35 -17.35 18.43
C PHE A 341 -23.13 -16.38 17.52
N ALA A 342 -23.15 -16.62 16.21
CA ALA A 342 -23.81 -15.74 15.26
C ALA A 342 -25.33 -15.57 15.49
N PHE A 343 -25.97 -16.55 16.13
CA PHE A 343 -27.39 -16.55 16.49
C PHE A 343 -27.64 -16.33 17.99
N ASP A 344 -26.58 -16.12 18.77
CA ASP A 344 -26.68 -15.88 20.22
C ASP A 344 -27.07 -14.42 20.48
N LYS A 345 -28.31 -14.20 20.93
CA LYS A 345 -28.87 -12.84 21.11
C LYS A 345 -28.03 -11.96 22.02
N GLU A 346 -27.51 -12.51 23.12
CA GLU A 346 -26.66 -11.76 24.04
C GLU A 346 -25.36 -11.29 23.36
N THR A 347 -24.74 -12.15 22.54
CA THR A 347 -23.56 -11.78 21.76
C THR A 347 -23.89 -10.73 20.71
N GLN A 348 -25.03 -10.85 20.02
CA GLN A 348 -25.48 -9.87 19.03
C GLN A 348 -25.71 -8.49 19.66
N GLU A 349 -26.43 -8.43 20.77
CA GLU A 349 -26.71 -7.18 21.50
C GLU A 349 -25.42 -6.51 21.96
N ARG A 350 -24.52 -7.26 22.62
CA ARG A 350 -23.22 -6.75 23.07
C ARG A 350 -22.35 -6.26 21.91
N LEU A 351 -22.35 -6.96 20.78
CA LEU A 351 -21.61 -6.55 19.58
C LEU A 351 -22.12 -5.19 19.05
N LEU A 352 -23.44 -5.01 18.96
CA LEU A 352 -24.05 -3.77 18.50
C LEU A 352 -23.78 -2.61 19.47
N GLU A 353 -23.81 -2.85 20.78
CA GLU A 353 -23.43 -1.87 21.79
C GLU A 353 -21.96 -1.44 21.64
N ILE A 354 -21.06 -2.39 21.46
CA ILE A 354 -19.63 -2.13 21.21
C ILE A 354 -19.45 -1.25 19.96
N LYS A 355 -20.21 -1.53 18.89
CA LYS A 355 -20.18 -0.71 17.67
C LYS A 355 -20.60 0.74 17.96
N LYS A 356 -21.69 0.94 18.72
CA LYS A 356 -22.14 2.30 19.13
C LYS A 356 -21.09 3.02 19.99
N LEU A 357 -20.44 2.31 20.92
CA LEU A 357 -19.35 2.86 21.72
C LEU A 357 -18.16 3.32 20.85
N ASN A 358 -17.78 2.51 19.85
CA ASN A 358 -16.71 2.87 18.93
C ASN A 358 -17.08 4.07 18.05
N LYS A 359 -18.34 4.17 17.58
CA LYS A 359 -18.84 5.37 16.87
C LYS A 359 -18.80 6.61 17.74
N LYS A 360 -19.22 6.49 19.01
CA LYS A 360 -19.12 7.59 19.97
C LYS A 360 -17.66 8.01 20.17
N HIS A 361 -16.75 7.06 20.32
CA HIS A 361 -15.32 7.35 20.44
C HIS A 361 -14.78 8.11 19.22
N LEU A 362 -15.20 7.73 18.00
CA LEU A 362 -14.85 8.46 16.78
C LEU A 362 -15.37 9.91 16.82
N ILE A 363 -16.65 10.11 17.18
CA ILE A 363 -17.23 11.45 17.33
C ILE A 363 -16.43 12.28 18.36
N ASP A 364 -16.14 11.70 19.52
CA ASP A 364 -15.45 12.41 20.61
C ASP A 364 -14.01 12.81 20.22
N GLN A 365 -13.31 11.98 19.45
CA GLN A 365 -11.92 12.23 19.06
C GLN A 365 -11.79 13.12 17.80
N VAL A 366 -12.70 13.00 16.85
CA VAL A 366 -12.60 13.66 15.53
C VAL A 366 -13.61 14.79 15.36
N GLY A 367 -14.77 14.69 16.00
CA GLY A 367 -15.84 15.70 15.97
C GLY A 367 -15.37 17.11 16.30
N PRO A 368 -14.65 17.35 17.43
CA PRO A 368 -14.16 18.69 17.76
C PRO A 368 -13.26 19.28 16.67
N LEU A 369 -12.41 18.47 16.05
CA LEU A 369 -11.50 18.91 14.98
C LEU A 369 -12.26 19.33 13.72
N LEU A 370 -13.30 18.58 13.34
CA LEU A 370 -14.15 18.92 12.19
C LEU A 370 -15.05 20.13 12.50
N TYR A 371 -15.61 20.20 13.71
CA TYR A 371 -16.41 21.34 14.12
C TYR A 371 -15.61 22.64 14.03
N GLU A 372 -14.40 22.69 14.62
CA GLU A 372 -13.55 23.88 14.56
C GLU A 372 -13.18 24.28 13.13
N ARG A 373 -13.05 23.30 12.23
CA ARG A 373 -12.76 23.52 10.81
C ARG A 373 -13.92 24.16 10.05
N TYR A 374 -15.15 23.77 10.34
CA TYR A 374 -16.32 24.11 9.52
C TYR A 374 -17.34 25.03 10.19
N LYS A 375 -17.23 25.32 11.50
CA LYS A 375 -18.21 26.14 12.23
C LYS A 375 -18.47 27.53 11.64
N ASN A 376 -17.51 28.10 10.92
CA ASN A 376 -17.67 29.41 10.27
C ASN A 376 -18.35 29.33 8.89
N GLN A 377 -18.60 28.12 8.37
CA GLN A 377 -19.20 27.88 7.06
C GLN A 377 -20.68 27.52 7.15
N TYR A 378 -21.18 27.22 8.34
CA TYR A 378 -22.53 26.72 8.60
C TYR A 378 -23.17 27.46 9.79
N ASP A 379 -24.46 27.20 10.05
CA ASP A 379 -25.19 27.77 11.18
C ASP A 379 -24.61 27.37 12.55
N ALA A 380 -24.96 28.13 13.59
CA ALA A 380 -24.46 27.93 14.97
C ALA A 380 -24.76 26.53 15.55
N ASP A 381 -25.79 25.83 15.07
CA ASP A 381 -26.19 24.48 15.51
C ASP A 381 -25.55 23.35 14.68
N TYR A 382 -24.53 23.65 13.88
CA TYR A 382 -23.83 22.66 13.06
C TYR A 382 -23.16 21.57 13.91
N THR A 383 -23.46 20.31 13.56
CA THR A 383 -22.75 19.14 14.07
C THR A 383 -22.05 18.42 12.90
N PRO A 384 -20.76 18.06 13.03
CA PRO A 384 -20.02 17.37 11.96
C PRO A 384 -20.40 15.90 11.80
N PHE A 385 -21.14 15.32 12.74
CA PHE A 385 -21.52 13.90 12.74
C PHE A 385 -23.03 13.72 12.96
N LEU A 386 -23.56 12.62 12.44
CA LEU A 386 -24.86 12.10 12.85
C LEU A 386 -24.71 11.27 14.13
N ASP A 387 -25.85 10.96 14.75
CA ASP A 387 -25.93 10.11 15.93
C ASP A 387 -25.35 8.69 15.68
N VAL A 388 -25.11 7.95 16.77
CA VAL A 388 -24.47 6.62 16.71
C VAL A 388 -25.38 5.53 16.13
N ASP A 389 -26.67 5.81 15.94
CA ASP A 389 -27.63 4.88 15.34
C ASP A 389 -27.64 4.98 13.81
N ALA A 390 -27.08 6.05 13.24
CA ALA A 390 -26.84 6.16 11.80
C ALA A 390 -25.86 5.08 11.30
N LEU A 391 -26.01 4.67 10.05
CA LEU A 391 -25.08 3.79 9.34
C LEU A 391 -23.77 4.55 9.04
N TYR A 392 -22.65 4.08 9.57
CA TYR A 392 -21.32 4.64 9.32
C TYR A 392 -20.69 3.95 8.10
N ASP A 393 -20.75 4.66 6.97
CA ASP A 393 -20.33 4.23 5.64
C ASP A 393 -18.94 4.78 5.34
N VAL A 394 -17.93 3.89 5.27
CA VAL A 394 -16.52 4.28 5.41
C VAL A 394 -15.70 3.91 4.17
N GLN A 395 -15.13 4.93 3.52
CA GLN A 395 -14.16 4.79 2.43
C GLN A 395 -12.82 5.43 2.76
N ILE A 396 -11.92 4.66 3.38
CA ILE A 396 -10.61 5.12 3.88
C ILE A 396 -9.42 4.52 3.13
N LYS A 397 -8.93 5.24 2.12
CA LYS A 397 -7.82 4.81 1.24
C LYS A 397 -7.23 6.01 0.50
N ARG A 398 -6.10 5.82 -0.19
CA ARG A 398 -5.54 6.85 -1.08
C ARG A 398 -6.62 7.33 -2.06
N ILE A 399 -6.67 8.63 -2.33
CA ILE A 399 -7.60 9.18 -3.32
C ILE A 399 -7.01 8.93 -4.70
N HIS A 400 -7.69 8.12 -5.50
CA HIS A 400 -7.26 7.69 -6.82
C HIS A 400 -8.47 7.28 -7.65
N GLU A 401 -8.45 7.56 -8.95
CA GLU A 401 -9.57 7.24 -9.85
C GLU A 401 -10.02 5.76 -9.79
N TYR A 402 -9.10 4.79 -9.88
CA TYR A 402 -9.45 3.36 -9.82
C TYR A 402 -10.06 2.92 -8.47
N LYS A 403 -9.86 3.68 -7.39
CA LYS A 403 -10.45 3.41 -6.06
C LYS A 403 -11.87 3.98 -5.93
N ARG A 404 -12.32 4.73 -6.94
CA ARG A 404 -13.69 5.17 -7.19
C ARG A 404 -14.37 5.89 -6.03
N GLN A 405 -13.64 6.73 -5.28
CA GLN A 405 -14.28 7.71 -4.37
C GLN A 405 -15.26 8.61 -5.13
N PHE A 406 -15.02 8.84 -6.41
CA PHE A 406 -15.93 9.58 -7.27
C PHE A 406 -17.28 8.85 -7.46
N MET A 407 -17.28 7.53 -7.67
CA MET A 407 -18.51 6.73 -7.76
C MET A 407 -19.31 6.79 -6.45
N ASN A 408 -18.62 6.73 -5.30
CA ASN A 408 -19.28 6.88 -4.01
C ASN A 408 -19.90 8.27 -3.86
N ALA A 409 -19.19 9.33 -4.25
CA ALA A 409 -19.73 10.69 -4.22
C ALA A 409 -20.95 10.86 -5.15
N LEU A 410 -20.94 10.25 -6.34
CA LEU A 410 -22.11 10.25 -7.25
C LEU A 410 -23.29 9.49 -6.64
N HIS A 411 -23.06 8.38 -5.93
CA HIS A 411 -24.10 7.69 -5.17
C HIS A 411 -24.70 8.57 -4.07
N ILE A 412 -23.87 9.30 -3.32
CA ILE A 412 -24.36 10.24 -2.30
C ILE A 412 -25.22 11.33 -2.95
N LEU A 413 -24.85 11.81 -4.15
CA LEU A 413 -25.66 12.76 -4.91
C LEU A 413 -27.01 12.17 -5.34
N ILE A 414 -27.07 10.89 -5.71
CA ILE A 414 -28.33 10.18 -5.95
C ILE A 414 -29.21 10.20 -4.70
N LEU A 415 -28.67 9.83 -3.53
CA LEU A 415 -29.43 9.82 -2.27
C LEU A 415 -29.92 11.22 -1.88
N PHE A 416 -29.11 12.26 -2.15
CA PHE A 416 -29.50 13.65 -1.96
C PHE A 416 -30.68 14.01 -2.85
N TYR A 417 -30.65 13.65 -4.14
CA TYR A 417 -31.77 13.90 -5.05
C TYR A 417 -33.05 13.18 -4.65
N GLU A 418 -32.97 11.91 -4.22
CA GLU A 418 -34.13 11.19 -3.70
C GLU A 418 -34.80 11.93 -2.54
N LEU A 419 -33.99 12.45 -1.61
CA LEU A 419 -34.48 13.19 -0.45
C LEU A 419 -35.18 14.49 -0.84
N ILE A 420 -34.59 15.28 -1.74
CA ILE A 420 -35.15 16.59 -2.09
C ILE A 420 -36.36 16.48 -3.03
N ASP A 421 -36.39 15.47 -3.91
CA ASP A 421 -37.49 15.28 -4.85
C ASP A 421 -38.73 14.71 -4.18
N THR A 422 -38.55 13.77 -3.26
CA THR A 422 -39.66 13.12 -2.54
C THR A 422 -40.08 13.89 -1.28
N ASN A 423 -39.21 14.78 -0.78
CA ASN A 423 -39.34 15.46 0.50
C ASN A 423 -39.72 14.52 1.66
N THR A 424 -39.24 13.27 1.61
CA THR A 424 -39.58 12.20 2.56
C THR A 424 -38.35 11.82 3.40
N PRO A 425 -38.46 11.79 4.74
CA PRO A 425 -37.39 11.30 5.62
C PRO A 425 -36.94 9.88 5.25
N ARG A 426 -35.63 9.62 5.33
CA ARG A 426 -35.09 8.26 5.21
C ARG A 426 -35.19 7.53 6.55
N ALA A 427 -35.56 6.25 6.52
CA ALA A 427 -35.52 5.40 7.71
C ALA A 427 -34.08 5.21 8.21
N THR A 428 -33.16 4.88 7.30
CA THR A 428 -31.73 4.77 7.60
C THR A 428 -31.02 6.10 7.36
N LYS A 429 -30.54 6.72 8.45
CA LYS A 429 -29.61 7.86 8.38
C LYS A 429 -28.20 7.36 8.01
N ARG A 430 -27.43 8.12 7.23
CA ARG A 430 -26.09 7.72 6.79
C ARG A 430 -25.03 8.78 7.07
N MET A 431 -23.96 8.33 7.71
CA MET A 431 -22.73 9.08 7.93
C MET A 431 -21.65 8.56 6.98
N PHE A 432 -21.38 9.30 5.91
CA PHE A 432 -20.31 8.98 4.96
C PHE A 432 -18.98 9.51 5.46
N ILE A 433 -17.98 8.65 5.58
CA ILE A 433 -16.66 8.98 6.10
C ILE A 433 -15.61 8.70 5.03
N PHE A 434 -15.05 9.78 4.51
CA PHE A 434 -13.90 9.74 3.62
C PHE A 434 -12.63 10.08 4.39
N ALA A 435 -11.57 9.31 4.18
CA ALA A 435 -10.25 9.69 4.67
C ALA A 435 -9.18 9.18 3.71
N GLY A 436 -8.30 10.07 3.26
CA GLY A 436 -7.30 9.74 2.26
C GLY A 436 -6.40 10.91 1.93
N LYS A 437 -5.36 10.62 1.14
CA LYS A 437 -4.45 11.64 0.58
C LYS A 437 -4.43 11.47 -0.94
N ALA A 438 -4.47 12.60 -1.65
CA ALA A 438 -4.15 12.66 -3.08
C ALA A 438 -2.65 12.98 -3.23
N ALA A 439 -2.03 12.46 -4.30
CA ALA A 439 -0.66 12.83 -4.61
C ALA A 439 -0.58 14.33 -5.01
N PRO A 440 0.53 15.04 -4.72
CA PRO A 440 0.62 16.49 -4.93
C PRO A 440 0.34 16.93 -6.37
N GLY A 441 0.76 16.14 -7.37
CA GLY A 441 0.55 16.42 -8.78
C GLY A 441 -0.73 15.83 -9.39
N TYR A 442 -1.58 15.17 -8.61
CA TYR A 442 -2.73 14.44 -9.14
C TYR A 442 -4.00 15.30 -9.14
N GLU A 443 -4.17 16.07 -10.20
CA GLU A 443 -5.26 17.05 -10.34
C GLU A 443 -6.65 16.41 -10.26
N LEU A 444 -6.86 15.27 -10.92
CA LEU A 444 -8.16 14.61 -10.96
C LEU A 444 -8.57 14.06 -9.58
N ALA A 445 -7.63 13.47 -8.84
CA ALA A 445 -7.86 13.06 -7.46
C ALA A 445 -8.22 14.24 -6.54
N LYS A 446 -7.59 15.42 -6.75
CA LYS A 446 -7.97 16.64 -6.01
C LYS A 446 -9.35 17.15 -6.42
N ALA A 447 -9.72 17.06 -7.70
CA ALA A 447 -11.05 17.41 -8.16
C ALA A 447 -12.14 16.55 -7.51
N VAL A 448 -11.89 15.25 -7.29
CA VAL A 448 -12.79 14.37 -6.53
C VAL A 448 -12.96 14.87 -5.08
N ILE A 449 -11.88 15.28 -4.41
CA ILE A 449 -11.96 15.86 -3.06
C ILE A 449 -12.82 17.13 -3.08
N THR A 450 -12.61 18.02 -4.05
CA THR A 450 -13.42 19.23 -4.23
C THR A 450 -14.89 18.89 -4.41
N PHE A 451 -15.23 17.91 -5.24
CA PHE A 451 -16.61 17.47 -5.45
C PHE A 451 -17.27 16.96 -4.17
N ILE A 452 -16.55 16.18 -3.35
CA ILE A 452 -17.05 15.72 -2.04
C ILE A 452 -17.37 16.91 -1.13
N TYR A 453 -16.54 17.96 -1.12
CA TYR A 453 -16.82 19.18 -0.36
C TYR A 453 -18.02 19.97 -0.88
N CYS A 454 -18.14 20.13 -2.20
CA CYS A 454 -19.31 20.77 -2.81
C CYS A 454 -20.60 20.03 -2.43
N LEU A 455 -20.58 18.70 -2.49
CA LEU A 455 -21.71 17.86 -2.13
C LEU A 455 -22.04 17.93 -0.63
N SER A 456 -21.03 17.89 0.24
CA SER A 456 -21.21 18.06 1.69
C SER A 456 -21.92 19.38 1.99
N ARG A 457 -21.50 20.48 1.36
CA ARG A 457 -22.12 21.80 1.52
C ARG A 457 -23.57 21.82 1.01
N ALA A 458 -23.86 21.19 -0.12
CA ALA A 458 -25.22 21.10 -0.64
C ALA A 458 -26.15 20.36 0.33
N ILE A 459 -25.68 19.26 0.93
CA ILE A 459 -26.42 18.48 1.94
C ILE A 459 -26.68 19.29 3.20
N GLU A 460 -25.65 19.95 3.75
CA GLU A 460 -25.76 20.72 5.00
C GLU A 460 -26.72 21.92 4.86
N ASN A 461 -26.77 22.54 3.68
CA ASN A 461 -27.66 23.68 3.42
C ASN A 461 -29.13 23.28 3.19
N HIS A 462 -29.44 21.99 3.01
CA HIS A 462 -30.81 21.53 2.79
C HIS A 462 -31.47 21.09 4.11
N PRO A 463 -32.61 21.69 4.54
CA PRO A 463 -33.19 21.47 5.86
C PRO A 463 -33.52 20.01 6.20
N LEU A 464 -33.98 19.24 5.22
CA LEU A 464 -34.27 17.81 5.40
C LEU A 464 -33.01 16.95 5.29
N ALA A 465 -32.08 17.28 4.37
CA ALA A 465 -31.00 16.37 4.02
C ALA A 465 -29.92 16.33 5.09
N ARG A 466 -29.58 17.48 5.69
CA ARG A 466 -28.59 17.62 6.78
C ARG A 466 -28.85 16.73 8.01
N ASN A 467 -30.10 16.29 8.19
CA ASN A 467 -30.53 15.43 9.30
C ASN A 467 -30.53 13.93 8.96
N HIS A 468 -30.33 13.57 7.69
CA HIS A 468 -30.38 12.19 7.19
C HIS A 468 -29.08 11.74 6.53
N LEU A 469 -28.37 12.65 5.87
CA LEU A 469 -27.07 12.40 5.24
C LEU A 469 -26.06 13.40 5.81
N LYS A 470 -24.87 12.91 6.15
CA LYS A 470 -23.70 13.76 6.42
C LYS A 470 -22.46 13.18 5.79
N ILE A 471 -21.51 14.05 5.47
CA ILE A 471 -20.19 13.69 4.97
C ILE A 471 -19.13 14.24 5.92
N ALA A 472 -18.29 13.36 6.47
CA ALA A 472 -17.06 13.76 7.14
C ALA A 472 -15.85 13.40 6.27
N PHE A 473 -15.10 14.41 5.84
CA PHE A 473 -13.78 14.20 5.27
C PHE A 473 -12.72 14.37 6.36
N ILE A 474 -12.15 13.26 6.84
CA ILE A 474 -11.14 13.27 7.90
C ILE A 474 -9.76 13.52 7.27
N GLU A 475 -9.25 14.74 7.47
CA GLU A 475 -7.97 15.20 6.92
C GLU A 475 -6.78 14.39 7.46
N ASN A 476 -5.63 14.42 6.77
CA ASN A 476 -4.37 13.79 7.18
C ASN A 476 -4.52 12.33 7.69
N TYR A 477 -5.24 11.50 6.93
CA TYR A 477 -5.40 10.09 7.24
C TYR A 477 -4.04 9.38 7.46
N ASN A 478 -3.94 8.64 8.56
CA ASN A 478 -2.74 7.93 9.01
C ASN A 478 -3.16 6.72 9.87
N VAL A 479 -2.18 5.97 10.40
CA VAL A 479 -2.44 4.77 11.23
C VAL A 479 -3.25 5.11 12.48
N SER A 480 -2.92 6.17 13.21
CA SER A 480 -3.63 6.56 14.43
C SER A 480 -5.10 6.90 14.15
N LYS A 481 -5.39 7.63 13.07
CA LYS A 481 -6.78 7.91 12.66
C LYS A 481 -7.49 6.65 12.20
N ALA A 482 -6.79 5.74 11.51
CA ALA A 482 -7.36 4.46 11.12
C ALA A 482 -7.75 3.61 12.33
N GLU A 483 -6.94 3.60 13.40
CA GLU A 483 -7.25 2.87 14.66
C GLU A 483 -8.53 3.37 15.34
N ILE A 484 -8.98 4.60 15.05
CA ILE A 484 -10.23 5.17 15.58
C ILE A 484 -11.39 4.95 14.60
N ILE A 485 -11.17 5.17 13.29
CA ILE A 485 -12.22 5.08 12.26
C ILE A 485 -12.64 3.62 12.03
N ILE A 486 -11.69 2.69 11.95
CA ILE A 486 -11.96 1.29 11.57
C ILE A 486 -12.93 0.61 12.56
N PRO A 487 -12.75 0.70 13.89
CA PRO A 487 -13.69 0.11 14.85
C PRO A 487 -15.11 0.67 14.78
N ALA A 488 -15.27 1.92 14.30
CA ALA A 488 -16.55 2.62 14.21
C ALA A 488 -17.33 2.33 12.91
N ALA A 489 -16.70 1.76 11.89
CA ALA A 489 -17.32 1.51 10.60
C ALA A 489 -18.39 0.41 10.67
N ASP A 490 -19.56 0.65 10.09
CA ASP A 490 -20.56 -0.40 9.84
C ASP A 490 -20.38 -0.97 8.43
N LEU A 491 -20.21 -0.09 7.44
CA LEU A 491 -20.05 -0.46 6.04
C LEU A 491 -18.65 -0.04 5.55
N SER A 492 -18.02 -0.95 4.82
CA SER A 492 -16.66 -0.82 4.30
C SER A 492 -16.69 -0.76 2.78
N GLU A 493 -16.34 0.39 2.22
CA GLU A 493 -16.36 0.68 0.78
C GLU A 493 -15.09 0.14 0.07
N GLN A 494 -15.24 -0.99 -0.61
CA GLN A 494 -14.18 -1.71 -1.31
C GLN A 494 -14.46 -1.80 -2.81
N ILE A 495 -14.72 -0.61 -3.37
CA ILE A 495 -15.35 -0.43 -4.68
C ILE A 495 -14.35 -0.15 -5.80
N SER A 496 -13.13 -0.67 -5.77
CA SER A 496 -12.18 -0.45 -6.86
C SER A 496 -12.69 -1.07 -8.17
N THR A 497 -12.28 -0.56 -9.34
CA THR A 497 -12.63 -1.19 -10.63
C THR A 497 -12.06 -2.61 -10.66
N ALA A 498 -12.87 -3.63 -10.94
CA ALA A 498 -12.38 -5.00 -10.97
C ALA A 498 -11.23 -5.14 -11.98
N SER A 499 -10.15 -5.83 -11.58
CA SER A 499 -8.84 -5.90 -12.25
C SER A 499 -7.84 -4.79 -11.92
N THR A 500 -8.06 -3.94 -10.90
CA THR A 500 -7.13 -2.82 -10.59
C THR A 500 -6.56 -2.88 -9.17
N GLU A 501 -7.28 -3.43 -8.20
CA GLU A 501 -6.79 -3.61 -6.84
C GLU A 501 -6.01 -4.92 -6.73
N ALA A 502 -4.71 -4.82 -6.45
CA ALA A 502 -3.87 -6.00 -6.31
C ALA A 502 -4.29 -6.92 -5.14
N SER A 503 -4.80 -6.33 -4.06
CA SER A 503 -5.26 -7.07 -2.89
C SER A 503 -6.15 -6.19 -2.03
N GLY A 504 -5.57 -5.15 -1.43
CA GLY A 504 -6.22 -4.35 -0.40
C GLY A 504 -6.10 -5.00 0.98
N THR A 505 -5.67 -4.23 1.97
CA THR A 505 -5.63 -4.66 3.39
C THR A 505 -6.57 -3.85 4.28
N GLY A 506 -7.18 -2.78 3.73
CA GLY A 506 -8.15 -1.95 4.47
C GLY A 506 -9.46 -2.72 4.70
N ASN A 507 -9.93 -3.42 3.67
CA ASN A 507 -11.03 -4.40 3.73
C ASN A 507 -10.84 -5.40 4.88
N MET A 508 -9.67 -6.03 4.98
CA MET A 508 -9.39 -7.00 6.04
C MET A 508 -9.54 -6.38 7.44
N LYS A 509 -9.00 -5.16 7.64
CA LYS A 509 -9.07 -4.46 8.95
C LYS A 509 -10.49 -4.05 9.32
N LEU A 510 -11.26 -3.57 8.34
CA LEU A 510 -12.64 -3.17 8.54
C LEU A 510 -13.50 -4.39 8.89
N THR A 511 -13.34 -5.48 8.16
CA THR A 511 -14.11 -6.72 8.41
C THR A 511 -13.77 -7.38 9.74
N ILE A 512 -12.51 -7.46 10.18
CA ILE A 512 -12.18 -7.99 11.52
C ILE A 512 -12.73 -7.12 12.67
N ASN A 513 -13.06 -5.86 12.40
CA ASN A 513 -13.70 -4.94 13.35
C ASN A 513 -15.23 -4.89 13.21
N GLY A 514 -15.79 -5.78 12.41
CA GLY A 514 -17.22 -5.95 12.24
C GLY A 514 -17.89 -4.94 11.31
N ALA A 515 -17.16 -4.41 10.33
CA ALA A 515 -17.79 -3.74 9.19
C ALA A 515 -18.12 -4.76 8.09
N LEU A 516 -19.32 -4.70 7.53
CA LEU A 516 -19.68 -5.47 6.34
C LEU A 516 -19.09 -4.79 5.09
N THR A 517 -18.62 -5.58 4.13
CA THR A 517 -18.00 -5.04 2.91
C THR A 517 -19.03 -4.94 1.81
N ILE A 518 -19.13 -3.74 1.21
CA ILE A 518 -19.69 -3.55 -0.13
C ILE A 518 -18.53 -3.38 -1.11
N GLY A 519 -18.50 -4.17 -2.18
CA GLY A 519 -17.35 -4.17 -3.04
C GLY A 519 -17.53 -4.94 -4.33
N THR A 520 -16.61 -4.69 -5.25
CA THR A 520 -16.44 -5.48 -6.46
C THR A 520 -15.73 -6.79 -6.14
N ASP A 521 -15.91 -7.78 -7.02
CA ASP A 521 -15.13 -9.02 -7.01
C ASP A 521 -13.71 -8.74 -7.57
N ASP A 522 -12.90 -8.06 -6.75
CA ASP A 522 -11.52 -7.66 -7.05
C ASP A 522 -10.58 -7.88 -5.85
N GLY A 523 -9.28 -8.03 -6.13
CA GLY A 523 -8.25 -8.16 -5.11
C GLY A 523 -8.57 -9.22 -4.04
N ALA A 524 -8.45 -8.84 -2.76
CA ALA A 524 -8.71 -9.71 -1.63
C ALA A 524 -10.20 -9.85 -1.28
N ASN A 525 -11.10 -9.08 -1.89
CA ASN A 525 -12.54 -9.23 -1.64
C ASN A 525 -13.03 -10.62 -2.06
N ILE A 526 -12.49 -11.16 -3.16
CA ILE A 526 -12.80 -12.51 -3.65
C ILE A 526 -12.42 -13.55 -2.60
N GLU A 527 -11.18 -13.49 -2.10
CA GLU A 527 -10.69 -14.42 -1.08
C GLU A 527 -11.47 -14.27 0.23
N MET A 528 -11.84 -13.05 0.62
CA MET A 528 -12.66 -12.80 1.81
C MET A 528 -14.07 -13.38 1.66
N LYS A 529 -14.72 -13.18 0.50
CA LYS A 529 -16.00 -13.79 0.15
C LYS A 529 -15.93 -15.32 0.21
N GLU A 530 -14.88 -15.92 -0.33
CA GLU A 530 -14.64 -17.37 -0.26
C GLU A 530 -14.50 -17.86 1.20
N ALA A 531 -13.76 -17.13 2.04
CA ALA A 531 -13.51 -17.51 3.43
C ALA A 531 -14.73 -17.33 4.36
N VAL A 532 -15.51 -16.26 4.15
CA VAL A 532 -16.75 -15.97 4.89
C VAL A 532 -17.93 -16.79 4.38
N THR A 533 -17.88 -17.21 3.12
CA THR A 533 -18.93 -17.82 2.29
C THR A 533 -19.92 -16.82 1.69
N GLU A 534 -20.43 -17.14 0.49
CA GLU A 534 -21.36 -16.29 -0.26
C GLU A 534 -22.66 -16.01 0.50
N ALA A 535 -23.12 -16.96 1.32
CA ALA A 535 -24.30 -16.78 2.16
C ALA A 535 -24.17 -15.61 3.16
N PHE A 536 -22.94 -15.29 3.57
CA PHE A 536 -22.64 -14.21 4.53
C PHE A 536 -21.85 -13.06 3.90
N TRP A 537 -21.82 -12.95 2.57
CA TRP A 537 -21.21 -11.85 1.82
C TRP A 537 -22.24 -11.16 0.92
N PRO A 538 -23.15 -10.34 1.49
CA PRO A 538 -24.39 -9.94 0.81
C PRO A 538 -24.23 -8.82 -0.22
N PHE A 539 -23.10 -8.11 -0.26
CA PHE A 539 -22.95 -6.84 -0.98
C PHE A 539 -21.86 -6.85 -2.07
N SER A 540 -21.84 -7.87 -2.92
CA SER A 540 -21.07 -7.84 -4.18
C SER A 540 -21.84 -7.12 -5.30
N PHE A 541 -21.14 -6.36 -6.14
CA PHE A 541 -21.71 -5.67 -7.32
C PHE A 541 -20.67 -5.42 -8.43
N GLY A 542 -21.14 -4.88 -9.55
CA GLY A 542 -20.30 -4.37 -10.64
C GLY A 542 -19.87 -5.45 -11.64
N ALA A 543 -19.23 -5.01 -12.72
CA ALA A 543 -18.67 -5.89 -13.73
C ALA A 543 -17.44 -6.65 -13.20
N SER A 544 -17.26 -7.87 -13.69
CA SER A 544 -16.09 -8.70 -13.41
C SER A 544 -14.82 -8.16 -14.10
N ALA A 545 -13.66 -8.61 -13.64
CA ALA A 545 -12.38 -8.27 -14.25
C ALA A 545 -12.32 -8.64 -15.75
N GLU A 546 -12.88 -9.80 -16.12
CA GLU A 546 -12.91 -10.28 -17.50
C GLU A 546 -13.81 -9.39 -18.38
N GLU A 547 -15.00 -9.02 -17.89
CA GLU A 547 -15.90 -8.10 -18.61
C GLU A 547 -15.25 -6.73 -18.82
N ASN A 548 -14.60 -6.17 -17.80
CA ASN A 548 -13.89 -4.88 -17.92
C ASN A 548 -12.77 -4.94 -18.95
N ILE A 549 -11.98 -6.02 -18.95
CA ILE A 549 -10.90 -6.23 -19.93
C ILE A 549 -11.47 -6.35 -21.34
N GLN A 550 -12.55 -7.11 -21.53
CA GLN A 550 -13.20 -7.28 -22.83
C GLN A 550 -13.82 -5.98 -23.34
N MET A 551 -14.49 -5.21 -22.47
CA MET A 551 -15.05 -3.89 -22.80
C MET A 551 -13.96 -2.92 -23.24
N ALA A 552 -12.83 -2.89 -22.53
CA ALA A 552 -11.69 -2.03 -22.87
C ALA A 552 -11.03 -2.47 -24.19
N HIS A 553 -10.85 -3.77 -24.41
CA HIS A 553 -10.19 -4.31 -25.60
C HIS A 553 -11.02 -4.15 -26.88
N ASN A 554 -12.34 -4.36 -26.79
CA ASN A 554 -13.21 -4.35 -27.97
C ASN A 554 -13.86 -2.97 -28.22
N HIS A 555 -13.57 -1.96 -27.40
CA HIS A 555 -14.19 -0.63 -27.45
C HIS A 555 -15.74 -0.68 -27.45
N SER A 556 -16.31 -1.68 -26.77
CA SER A 556 -17.76 -1.90 -26.73
C SER A 556 -18.49 -1.05 -25.68
N TYR A 557 -17.74 -0.39 -24.79
CA TYR A 557 -18.29 0.50 -23.78
C TYR A 557 -18.47 1.92 -24.36
N GLN A 558 -19.73 2.36 -24.49
CA GLN A 558 -20.09 3.69 -24.98
C GLN A 558 -20.80 4.47 -23.88
N VAL A 559 -20.08 5.41 -23.26
CA VAL A 559 -20.56 6.18 -22.10
C VAL A 559 -21.78 7.04 -22.44
N ASN A 560 -21.81 7.64 -23.63
CA ASN A 560 -22.91 8.51 -24.05
C ASN A 560 -24.23 7.74 -24.16
N ASP A 561 -24.21 6.55 -24.74
CA ASP A 561 -25.40 5.68 -24.85
C ASP A 561 -25.93 5.31 -23.44
N LEU A 562 -25.03 5.05 -22.49
CA LEU A 562 -25.39 4.76 -21.10
C LEU A 562 -26.03 5.97 -20.41
N ILE A 563 -25.50 7.18 -20.64
CA ILE A 563 -26.05 8.42 -20.10
C ILE A 563 -27.42 8.74 -20.71
N GLU A 564 -27.57 8.61 -22.03
CA GLU A 564 -28.81 8.89 -22.75
C GLU A 564 -29.94 7.92 -22.36
N SER A 565 -29.60 6.65 -22.13
CA SER A 565 -30.58 5.62 -21.77
C SER A 565 -31.00 5.63 -20.30
N ASN A 566 -30.30 6.36 -19.42
CA ASN A 566 -30.57 6.38 -17.99
C ASN A 566 -30.73 7.82 -17.44
N PRO A 567 -31.98 8.26 -17.18
CA PRO A 567 -32.26 9.61 -16.69
C PRO A 567 -31.56 9.97 -15.38
N LEU A 568 -31.34 8.99 -14.49
CA LEU A 568 -30.65 9.23 -13.23
C LEU A 568 -29.15 9.49 -13.47
N LEU A 569 -28.51 8.70 -14.34
CA LEU A 569 -27.12 8.93 -14.74
C LEU A 569 -26.95 10.28 -15.44
N SER A 570 -27.85 10.60 -16.39
CA SER A 570 -27.89 11.90 -17.05
C SER A 570 -27.96 13.05 -16.04
N ARG A 571 -28.84 12.96 -15.04
CA ARG A 571 -28.97 14.00 -14.02
C ARG A 571 -27.69 14.18 -13.20
N VAL A 572 -27.09 13.10 -12.69
CA VAL A 572 -25.89 13.23 -11.82
C VAL A 572 -24.65 13.66 -12.59
N VAL A 573 -24.53 13.30 -13.88
CA VAL A 573 -23.46 13.77 -14.75
C VAL A 573 -23.65 15.26 -15.06
N ASN A 574 -24.87 15.69 -15.41
CA ASN A 574 -25.18 17.09 -15.68
C ASN A 574 -24.99 18.01 -14.46
N ALA A 575 -25.21 17.49 -13.24
CA ALA A 575 -24.97 18.21 -11.99
C ALA A 575 -23.52 18.68 -11.81
N LEU A 576 -22.56 18.06 -12.52
CA LEU A 576 -21.16 18.47 -12.50
C LEU A 576 -20.92 19.77 -13.30
N ILE A 577 -21.84 20.16 -14.18
CA ILE A 577 -21.65 21.29 -15.10
C ILE A 577 -22.80 22.30 -15.08
N ASP A 578 -23.93 22.00 -14.46
CA ASP A 578 -25.11 22.88 -14.40
C ASP A 578 -24.96 24.05 -13.41
N GLY A 579 -23.92 24.03 -12.57
CA GLY A 579 -23.63 25.07 -11.58
C GLY A 579 -24.40 24.93 -10.26
N SER A 580 -25.18 23.86 -10.06
CA SER A 580 -25.98 23.63 -8.85
C SER A 580 -25.14 23.33 -7.60
N LEU A 581 -23.94 22.76 -7.76
CA LEU A 581 -23.08 22.33 -6.65
C LEU A 581 -21.90 23.29 -6.38
N ALA A 582 -21.40 23.97 -7.41
CA ALA A 582 -20.21 24.81 -7.33
C ALA A 582 -20.55 26.28 -7.01
N GLN A 583 -19.84 26.87 -6.05
CA GLN A 583 -19.98 28.28 -5.64
C GLN A 583 -18.84 29.17 -6.12
N THR A 584 -17.68 28.58 -6.48
CA THR A 584 -16.51 29.32 -6.97
C THR A 584 -16.09 28.86 -8.36
N GLU A 585 -15.34 29.69 -9.08
CA GLU A 585 -14.81 29.33 -10.41
C GLU A 585 -13.84 28.14 -10.36
N ASP A 586 -13.08 27.98 -9.27
CA ASP A 586 -12.16 26.84 -9.14
C ASP A 586 -12.91 25.54 -8.86
N GLU A 587 -14.02 25.58 -8.12
CA GLU A 587 -14.93 24.45 -7.98
C GLU A 587 -15.58 24.09 -9.32
N LYS A 588 -16.06 25.08 -10.10
CA LYS A 588 -16.62 24.83 -11.44
C LYS A 588 -15.61 24.16 -12.37
N LYS A 589 -14.35 24.62 -12.36
CA LYS A 589 -13.27 23.99 -13.15
C LYS A 589 -13.03 22.55 -12.70
N ALA A 590 -12.98 22.29 -11.40
CA ALA A 590 -12.77 20.95 -10.86
C ALA A 590 -13.91 19.98 -11.25
N LEU A 591 -15.17 20.40 -11.11
CA LEU A 591 -16.31 19.56 -11.45
C LEU A 591 -16.43 19.37 -12.99
N LYS A 592 -16.17 20.41 -13.79
CA LYS A 592 -16.08 20.27 -15.25
C LYS A 592 -14.97 19.29 -15.67
N PHE A 593 -13.85 19.31 -14.96
CA PHE A 593 -12.76 18.37 -15.21
C PHE A 593 -13.17 16.92 -14.92
N LEU A 594 -13.93 16.69 -13.85
CA LEU A 594 -14.54 15.38 -13.57
C LEU A 594 -15.54 14.98 -14.65
N HIS A 595 -16.41 15.90 -15.10
CA HIS A 595 -17.33 15.64 -16.20
C HIS A 595 -16.59 15.20 -17.46
N SER A 596 -15.58 15.95 -17.90
CA SER A 596 -14.77 15.57 -19.06
C SER A 596 -14.04 14.24 -18.88
N SER A 597 -13.62 13.89 -17.66
CA SER A 597 -13.05 12.56 -17.40
C SER A 597 -14.03 11.41 -17.65
N LEU A 598 -15.34 11.64 -17.48
CA LEU A 598 -16.39 10.66 -17.74
C LEU A 598 -16.78 10.61 -19.22
N VAL A 599 -16.95 11.77 -19.86
CA VAL A 599 -17.62 11.87 -21.17
C VAL A 599 -16.63 12.01 -22.33
N ASP A 600 -15.57 12.78 -22.16
CA ASP A 600 -14.63 13.15 -23.23
C ASP A 600 -13.30 12.37 -23.15
N GLY A 601 -12.93 11.93 -21.95
CA GLY A 601 -11.59 11.47 -21.62
C GLY A 601 -10.64 12.63 -21.30
N VAL A 602 -9.57 12.34 -20.54
CA VAL A 602 -8.57 13.33 -20.13
C VAL A 602 -7.16 12.77 -20.23
N TYR A 603 -6.20 13.63 -20.60
CA TYR A 603 -4.78 13.26 -20.78
C TYR A 603 -4.55 12.03 -21.68
N GLY A 604 -5.34 11.88 -22.74
CA GLY A 604 -5.26 10.73 -23.65
C GLY A 604 -5.83 9.42 -23.10
N SER A 605 -6.42 9.44 -21.91
CA SER A 605 -7.21 8.31 -21.39
C SER A 605 -8.60 8.28 -22.03
N PRO A 606 -9.19 7.08 -22.21
CA PRO A 606 -10.57 6.97 -22.70
C PRO A 606 -11.59 7.58 -21.73
N PRO A 607 -12.77 8.00 -22.23
CA PRO A 607 -13.91 8.40 -21.39
C PRO A 607 -14.25 7.32 -20.36
N ASP A 608 -14.51 7.74 -19.13
CA ASP A 608 -14.85 6.88 -17.99
C ASP A 608 -13.95 5.64 -17.88
N ARG A 609 -12.64 5.88 -17.96
CA ARG A 609 -11.56 4.87 -17.93
C ARG A 609 -11.74 3.76 -16.89
N TYR A 610 -12.37 4.08 -15.76
CA TYR A 610 -12.51 3.19 -14.61
C TYR A 610 -13.95 2.69 -14.39
N PHE A 611 -14.80 2.79 -15.42
CA PHE A 611 -16.16 2.23 -15.41
C PHE A 611 -16.99 2.74 -14.21
N VAL A 612 -16.83 4.03 -13.87
CA VAL A 612 -17.56 4.70 -12.79
C VAL A 612 -19.04 4.67 -13.09
N LEU A 613 -19.45 5.04 -14.31
CA LEU A 613 -20.86 5.10 -14.67
C LEU A 613 -21.45 3.73 -14.96
N ASN A 614 -20.65 2.83 -15.56
CA ASN A 614 -21.06 1.45 -15.83
C ASN A 614 -21.53 0.73 -14.56
N ASP A 615 -20.78 0.87 -13.46
CA ASP A 615 -21.08 0.15 -12.22
C ASP A 615 -22.02 0.92 -11.28
N LEU A 616 -22.20 2.25 -11.46
CA LEU A 616 -22.91 3.12 -10.51
C LEU A 616 -24.33 2.64 -10.20
N MET A 617 -25.07 2.14 -11.20
CA MET A 617 -26.43 1.65 -10.96
C MET A 617 -26.45 0.34 -10.17
N SER A 618 -25.56 -0.61 -10.48
CA SER A 618 -25.45 -1.86 -9.72
C SER A 618 -24.99 -1.62 -8.27
N TYR A 619 -24.09 -0.65 -8.09
CA TYR A 619 -23.65 -0.17 -6.78
C TYR A 619 -24.81 0.41 -5.98
N TYR A 620 -25.57 1.35 -6.57
CA TYR A 620 -26.74 1.96 -5.93
C TYR A 620 -27.83 0.94 -5.56
N GLN A 621 -28.11 -0.05 -6.43
CA GLN A 621 -29.06 -1.13 -6.07
C GLN A 621 -28.56 -1.99 -4.91
N THR A 622 -27.25 -2.23 -4.84
CA THR A 622 -26.64 -2.97 -3.72
C THR A 622 -26.67 -2.15 -2.43
N GLN A 623 -26.50 -0.83 -2.52
CA GLN A 623 -26.64 0.09 -1.39
C GLN A 623 -28.07 0.11 -0.80
N LYS A 624 -29.11 -0.14 -1.61
CA LYS A 624 -30.48 -0.36 -1.08
C LYS A 624 -30.60 -1.64 -0.27
N LYS A 625 -29.90 -2.70 -0.67
CA LYS A 625 -29.83 -3.95 0.12
C LYS A 625 -29.14 -3.72 1.46
N VAL A 626 -28.11 -2.85 1.49
CA VAL A 626 -27.46 -2.46 2.75
C VAL A 626 -28.48 -1.87 3.73
N GLU A 627 -29.29 -0.90 3.30
CA GLU A 627 -30.35 -0.32 4.15
C GLU A 627 -31.32 -1.37 4.66
N THR A 628 -31.77 -2.26 3.77
CA THR A 628 -32.71 -3.32 4.12
C THR A 628 -32.17 -4.26 5.22
N ILE A 629 -30.89 -4.63 5.15
CA ILE A 629 -30.28 -5.50 6.18
C ILE A 629 -29.98 -4.71 7.45
N PHE A 630 -29.52 -3.45 7.34
CA PHE A 630 -29.18 -2.62 8.50
C PHE A 630 -30.40 -2.29 9.37
N GLU A 631 -31.58 -2.16 8.77
CA GLU A 631 -32.86 -1.98 9.48
C GLU A 631 -33.27 -3.20 10.33
N ASN A 632 -32.58 -4.33 10.18
CA ASN A 632 -32.72 -5.51 11.02
C ASN A 632 -31.45 -5.76 11.85
N PRO A 633 -31.36 -5.23 13.10
CA PRO A 633 -30.14 -5.29 13.89
C PRO A 633 -29.62 -6.70 14.18
N ASN A 634 -30.52 -7.66 14.42
CA ASN A 634 -30.14 -9.04 14.70
C ASN A 634 -29.56 -9.72 13.46
N LEU A 635 -30.17 -9.49 12.30
CA LEU A 635 -29.65 -9.99 11.03
C LEU A 635 -28.30 -9.34 10.72
N TRP A 636 -28.18 -8.02 10.88
CA TRP A 636 -26.91 -7.32 10.70
C TRP A 636 -25.81 -7.90 11.60
N ALA A 637 -26.09 -8.10 12.89
CA ALA A 637 -25.16 -8.70 13.83
C ALA A 637 -24.75 -10.13 13.45
N GLU A 638 -25.69 -10.95 12.97
CA GLU A 638 -25.41 -12.30 12.45
C GLU A 638 -24.38 -12.25 11.30
N PHE A 639 -24.62 -11.41 10.29
CA PHE A 639 -23.67 -11.23 9.18
C PHE A 639 -22.30 -10.77 9.71
N VAL A 640 -22.26 -9.82 10.63
CA VAL A 640 -21.02 -9.30 11.20
C VAL A 640 -20.22 -10.39 11.92
N ILE A 641 -20.86 -11.19 12.76
CA ILE A 641 -20.19 -12.28 13.50
C ILE A 641 -19.60 -13.32 12.54
N LYS A 642 -20.37 -13.71 11.50
CA LYS A 642 -19.89 -14.64 10.46
C LYS A 642 -18.73 -14.08 9.66
N ASN A 643 -18.77 -12.78 9.34
CA ASN A 643 -17.68 -12.10 8.67
C ASN A 643 -16.40 -12.11 9.51
N ILE A 644 -16.47 -11.70 10.78
CA ILE A 644 -15.32 -11.75 11.72
C ILE A 644 -14.74 -13.17 11.81
N ALA A 645 -15.61 -14.18 11.95
CA ALA A 645 -15.20 -15.58 12.06
C ALA A 645 -14.49 -16.12 10.80
N GLY A 646 -14.84 -15.60 9.61
CA GLY A 646 -14.19 -15.97 8.34
C GLY A 646 -12.78 -15.40 8.16
N MET A 647 -12.33 -14.49 9.04
CA MET A 647 -11.10 -13.72 8.79
C MET A 647 -9.79 -14.41 9.17
N GLY A 648 -9.82 -15.62 9.74
CA GLY A 648 -8.63 -16.31 10.25
C GLY A 648 -7.49 -16.44 9.24
N TYR A 649 -7.80 -16.67 7.96
CA TYR A 649 -6.82 -16.80 6.87
C TYR A 649 -6.04 -15.50 6.57
N PHE A 650 -6.60 -14.33 6.90
CA PHE A 650 -6.03 -13.01 6.59
C PHE A 650 -5.12 -12.46 7.70
N SER A 651 -4.68 -13.31 8.64
CA SER A 651 -3.60 -12.94 9.54
C SER A 651 -2.28 -12.82 8.77
N VAL A 652 -1.54 -11.76 9.06
CA VAL A 652 -0.17 -11.59 8.54
C VAL A 652 0.77 -12.72 9.00
N ASP A 653 0.48 -13.40 10.11
CA ASP A 653 1.30 -14.51 10.60
C ASP A 653 1.30 -15.67 9.60
N ARG A 654 0.14 -15.95 8.97
CA ARG A 654 0.01 -16.93 7.89
C ARG A 654 0.81 -16.48 6.67
N SER A 655 0.67 -15.23 6.24
CA SER A 655 1.43 -14.70 5.10
C SER A 655 2.93 -14.84 5.32
N ILE A 656 3.45 -14.49 6.50
CA ILE A 656 4.88 -14.62 6.82
C ILE A 656 5.33 -16.09 6.85
N ASP A 657 4.51 -17.00 7.39
CA ASP A 657 4.79 -18.44 7.35
C ASP A 657 4.85 -18.97 5.91
N GLU A 658 3.96 -18.49 5.02
CA GLU A 658 4.02 -18.82 3.60
C GLU A 658 5.24 -18.25 2.90
N TYR A 659 5.62 -17.00 3.18
CA TYR A 659 6.88 -16.43 2.68
C TYR A 659 8.08 -17.27 3.13
N ALA A 660 8.15 -17.60 4.43
CA ALA A 660 9.22 -18.40 5.00
C ALA A 660 9.32 -19.79 4.33
N LYS A 661 8.20 -20.47 4.11
CA LYS A 661 8.16 -21.83 3.53
C LYS A 661 8.29 -21.87 2.01
N LYS A 662 7.60 -20.98 1.29
CA LYS A 662 7.49 -21.03 -0.18
C LYS A 662 8.64 -20.29 -0.87
N ILE A 663 9.12 -19.20 -0.26
CA ILE A 663 10.05 -18.24 -0.87
C ILE A 663 11.41 -18.30 -0.17
N TRP A 664 11.49 -17.83 1.09
CA TRP A 664 12.78 -17.64 1.77
C TRP A 664 13.48 -18.93 2.17
N LYS A 665 12.72 -20.02 2.36
CA LYS A 665 13.21 -21.31 2.85
C LYS A 665 13.93 -21.16 4.20
N ILE A 666 13.30 -20.42 5.11
CA ILE A 666 13.80 -20.20 6.48
C ILE A 666 12.88 -20.85 7.51
N GLU A 667 13.45 -21.19 8.66
CA GLU A 667 12.76 -21.74 9.81
C GLU A 667 12.82 -20.78 10.99
N LYS A 668 11.90 -20.93 11.94
CA LYS A 668 11.90 -20.14 13.17
C LYS A 668 13.15 -20.49 13.97
N MET A 669 13.95 -19.48 14.31
CA MET A 669 15.09 -19.66 15.20
C MET A 669 14.58 -19.90 16.64
N PRO A 670 14.93 -21.03 17.28
CA PRO A 670 14.60 -21.23 18.69
C PRO A 670 15.36 -20.23 19.55
N MET A 671 14.78 -19.87 20.70
CA MET A 671 15.42 -18.98 21.66
C MET A 671 16.69 -19.64 22.21
N ASP A 672 17.83 -18.98 22.03
CA ASP A 672 19.09 -19.40 22.65
C ASP A 672 19.09 -18.94 24.12
N LEU A 673 18.87 -19.90 25.02
CA LEU A 673 18.81 -19.63 26.47
C LEU A 673 20.15 -19.16 27.04
N ASN A 674 21.28 -19.57 26.44
CA ASN A 674 22.60 -19.12 26.89
C ASN A 674 22.82 -17.66 26.48
N GLN A 675 22.46 -17.32 25.25
CA GLN A 675 22.52 -15.93 24.79
C GLN A 675 21.56 -15.05 25.58
N LEU A 676 20.34 -15.52 25.88
CA LEU A 676 19.40 -14.79 26.72
C LEU A 676 19.95 -14.57 28.13
N ALA A 677 20.55 -15.60 28.75
CA ALA A 677 21.16 -15.47 30.08
C ALA A 677 22.32 -14.48 30.07
N LYS A 678 23.15 -14.50 29.02
CA LYS A 678 24.24 -13.54 28.81
C LYS A 678 23.70 -12.11 28.70
N VAL A 679 22.70 -11.87 27.85
CA VAL A 679 22.09 -10.53 27.69
C VAL A 679 21.43 -10.07 28.98
N LYS A 680 20.72 -10.94 29.70
CA LYS A 680 20.13 -10.61 31.02
C LYS A 680 21.20 -10.21 32.02
N LYS A 681 22.33 -10.92 32.05
CA LYS A 681 23.48 -10.59 32.92
C LYS A 681 24.09 -9.25 32.54
N GLU A 682 24.45 -9.05 31.27
CA GLU A 682 25.01 -7.78 30.77
C GLU A 682 24.08 -6.61 31.09
N TYR A 683 22.77 -6.76 30.85
CA TYR A 683 21.78 -5.73 31.16
C TYR A 683 21.66 -5.45 32.67
N SER A 684 21.74 -6.48 33.51
CA SER A 684 21.71 -6.31 34.97
C SER A 684 22.95 -5.60 35.53
N GLU A 685 24.07 -5.68 34.81
CA GLU A 685 25.34 -5.03 35.14
C GLU A 685 25.43 -3.60 34.58
N MET A 686 24.53 -3.20 33.66
CA MET A 686 24.45 -1.84 33.15
C MET A 686 23.93 -0.88 34.22
N ASP A 687 24.63 0.23 34.42
CA ASP A 687 24.24 1.30 35.34
C ASP A 687 22.93 1.95 34.84
N GLN A 688 21.82 1.64 35.50
CA GLN A 688 20.45 1.98 35.06
C GLN A 688 20.12 3.48 35.21
N CYS A 689 21.07 4.31 35.64
CA CYS A 689 20.94 5.75 35.83
C CYS A 689 21.92 6.54 34.93
N ARG A 690 21.63 6.66 33.64
CA ARG A 690 22.06 7.80 32.82
C ARG A 690 20.96 8.22 31.85
N ILE A 691 20.03 9.00 32.38
CA ILE A 691 19.31 10.01 31.58
C ILE A 691 20.30 11.17 31.44
N TYR A 692 20.76 11.45 30.22
CA TYR A 692 21.36 12.73 29.85
C TYR A 692 20.46 13.42 28.84
#